data_AF-Q84CH0-F1
#
_entry.id   AF-Q84CH0-F1
#
_cell.length_a   1.000
_cell.length_b   1.000
_cell.length_c   1.000
_cell.angle_alpha   90.00
_cell.angle_beta   90.00
_cell.angle_gamma   90.00
#
_symmetry.space_group_name_H-M   'P 1'
#
loop_
_entity.id
_entity.type
_entity.pdbx_description
1 polymer ?
#
loop_
_entity_poly.entity_id
_entity_poly.type
_entity_poly.pdbx_seq_one_letter_code
_entity_poly.pdbx_strand_id
1 'polypeptide(L)'
;MNKVKRKFRKLLRDPKLFFSDMYFKHSIKIKKHLPVKYEGKHQFTIVSAVYNVEKYLDDFFDSIVKQNLSFKKHIQIILVDDGSKDSSANIIKKWQKKYPNNIHYYYKENGGQASARNLGLKYVQTEWVTFIDPDDFISNNYFRELDNFLSMNNELVLVGIPLIFYFEDKKIYKDTHPLKYRFSNGNKIFPTNDLENFIQLSASTALFKTRLINNIKFDEEMKPSFEDAKFVMDYLITNRIIGKVGFISDIQYFYRKREDGSSTLDGAWQNKNLFSKVLKHGCLSILESAEQQFGKIPTYIQRSVLYHLYWYFGRIVNNENALSHLTEYEKLEFSQIVHRIFNKIDKSTIEKFNLGGAWFYHKVGFLGLFKKAEPSFQIAYIKKFDLIKNQVLISFFSYQDANYSLLINGEDRMPSFKKDIHYNFLNERFTNEYRIWLNVQELGNLSILLNGKIAKLSFNGKWYNTLSMKVVREFYQSKSTKKENSWIFIDRDNQADDNAEHLYRYVMNNHPEKDIYFALNKNSKDWDRLNKEGFKLLEFKSKEFENKLKNCSKIISSHIDGYITHYFGDNSLLDKDYIFLQHGVTKDDMSPWLNTKENISIFITTTKDEYNSISEDGSPYRFTKKEVKFLGFPRYDSLLSKNTFNTKNILVMPTWRQNIIGNSVNGSKRNFNSDFMETNYAKHWHNFLNGDMVKKLVNQYGYNIIFAPHPNIQEYLDVFTIPKYINTWRYSEGNIQKLFQEGMMLITDYSSVAFDMAYLEKYTIYYQFDEKEVFSGSHTYRKGYFEYDKHGFGPVARTEDELNAILERFLINKSDNFDYIYSSRIRNTFIHRDQDNCKRVYEAIVKLDSNIPDEQKFCYEIILESIKKAYQNEAWGVIYNRVNYLSKLNLIREEDKEWVTRIYLASIIKIRHFNEIEKFIPNNKYSDIILSLYYETHQHEKALELLSQSPEPDLFMLLYSYSNLYDFFNAKKISIKMLNKVNENLYPIILAYVSASQKNWENVIFLLSKKISMFTKEELKKYEPQLLLAKSYRHLKRYNEAHNMLVAFEKHTKDCSRCRIEISHLAYERADYKKCIDQLNKVFKFSLEYLPEESKRKYIESKNKLQK
;
A
#
# COMPACT_ATOMS: atom_id res chain seq x y z
N MET A 1 66.53 -16.99 16.91
CA MET A 1 67.67 -16.04 16.86
C MET A 1 68.76 -16.33 15.80
N ASN A 2 68.93 -17.52 15.24
CA ASN A 2 70.11 -17.84 14.38
C ASN A 2 70.08 -17.34 12.90
N LYS A 3 68.92 -17.10 12.28
CA LYS A 3 68.85 -16.65 10.86
C LYS A 3 69.22 -15.17 10.66
N VAL A 4 68.88 -14.31 11.63
CA VAL A 4 69.11 -12.86 11.55
C VAL A 4 70.60 -12.54 11.65
N LYS A 5 71.32 -13.15 12.62
CA LYS A 5 72.78 -13.03 12.74
C LYS A 5 73.52 -13.49 11.48
N ARG A 6 73.04 -14.53 10.79
CA ARG A 6 73.67 -15.04 9.55
C ARG A 6 73.50 -14.08 8.37
N LYS A 7 72.35 -13.40 8.26
CA LYS A 7 72.12 -12.36 7.24
C LYS A 7 72.95 -11.10 7.51
N PHE A 8 73.05 -10.70 8.77
CA PHE A 8 73.85 -9.53 9.17
C PHE A 8 75.35 -9.72 8.90
N ARG A 9 75.89 -10.92 9.18
CA ARG A 9 77.28 -11.26 8.80
C ARG A 9 77.49 -11.29 7.28
N LYS A 10 76.51 -11.74 6.49
CA LYS A 10 76.61 -11.73 5.01
C LYS A 10 76.59 -10.31 4.46
N LEU A 11 75.79 -9.41 5.03
CA LEU A 11 75.76 -7.98 4.68
C LEU A 11 77.10 -7.28 4.98
N LEU A 12 77.72 -7.57 6.13
CA LEU A 12 79.01 -6.97 6.51
C LEU A 12 80.20 -7.54 5.71
N ARG A 13 80.17 -8.83 5.35
CA ARG A 13 81.27 -9.51 4.64
C ARG A 13 81.30 -9.22 3.14
N ASP A 14 80.14 -9.16 2.50
CA ASP A 14 80.02 -8.95 1.05
C ASP A 14 78.67 -8.28 0.72
N PRO A 15 78.62 -6.94 0.76
CA PRO A 15 77.39 -6.18 0.53
C PRO A 15 76.82 -6.42 -0.88
N LYS A 16 77.68 -6.52 -1.91
CA LYS A 16 77.26 -6.76 -3.29
C LYS A 16 76.55 -8.11 -3.44
N LEU A 17 77.10 -9.17 -2.84
CA LEU A 17 76.49 -10.51 -2.85
C LEU A 17 75.25 -10.60 -1.96
N PHE A 18 75.13 -9.77 -0.91
CA PHE A 18 73.91 -9.68 -0.11
C PHE A 18 72.76 -9.03 -0.89
N PHE A 19 73.01 -7.88 -1.53
CA PHE A 19 72.00 -7.17 -2.30
C PHE A 19 71.66 -7.90 -3.62
N SER A 20 72.61 -8.57 -4.28
CA SER A 20 72.30 -9.38 -5.47
C SER A 20 71.45 -10.60 -5.14
N ASP A 21 71.74 -11.30 -4.03
CA ASP A 21 70.99 -12.48 -3.58
C ASP A 21 69.61 -12.08 -3.00
N MET A 22 69.50 -10.88 -2.42
CA MET A 22 68.23 -10.28 -2.03
C MET A 22 67.40 -9.86 -3.25
N TYR A 23 68.00 -9.21 -4.25
CA TYR A 23 67.37 -8.85 -5.51
C TYR A 23 66.93 -10.08 -6.29
N PHE A 24 67.75 -11.14 -6.36
CA PHE A 24 67.42 -12.39 -7.03
C PHE A 24 66.30 -13.16 -6.31
N LYS A 25 66.29 -13.17 -4.96
CA LYS A 25 65.18 -13.76 -4.19
C LYS A 25 63.90 -12.93 -4.25
N HIS A 26 63.98 -11.60 -4.30
CA HIS A 26 62.82 -10.74 -4.52
C HIS A 26 62.32 -10.80 -5.97
N SER A 27 63.20 -10.87 -6.96
CA SER A 27 62.82 -10.99 -8.37
C SER A 27 62.22 -12.35 -8.68
N ILE A 28 62.66 -13.43 -8.02
CA ILE A 28 61.99 -14.75 -8.05
C ILE A 28 60.65 -14.71 -7.30
N LYS A 29 60.53 -14.02 -6.15
CA LYS A 29 59.23 -13.85 -5.45
C LYS A 29 58.23 -13.01 -6.26
N ILE A 30 58.70 -11.97 -6.95
CA ILE A 30 57.88 -11.10 -7.81
C ILE A 30 57.52 -11.84 -9.10
N LYS A 31 58.44 -12.61 -9.70
CA LYS A 31 58.11 -13.51 -10.83
C LYS A 31 57.16 -14.63 -10.44
N LYS A 32 57.13 -15.06 -9.17
CA LYS A 32 56.15 -16.01 -8.61
C LYS A 32 54.78 -15.37 -8.32
N HIS A 33 54.67 -14.05 -8.41
CA HIS A 33 53.44 -13.26 -8.25
C HIS A 33 53.03 -12.49 -9.53
N LEU A 34 53.76 -12.64 -10.63
CA LEU A 34 53.24 -12.31 -11.95
C LEU A 34 52.26 -13.44 -12.32
N PRO A 35 50.96 -13.14 -12.51
CA PRO A 35 49.99 -14.18 -12.82
C PRO A 35 50.44 -14.89 -14.11
N VAL A 36 50.71 -16.19 -14.01
CA VAL A 36 50.76 -17.03 -15.20
C VAL A 36 49.38 -16.87 -15.83
N LYS A 37 49.33 -16.18 -16.98
CA LYS A 37 48.08 -16.00 -17.72
C LYS A 37 47.52 -17.38 -18.00
N TYR A 38 46.32 -17.62 -17.50
CA TYR A 38 45.60 -18.86 -17.75
C TYR A 38 45.25 -18.90 -19.25
N GLU A 39 45.62 -19.98 -19.91
CA GLU A 39 45.22 -20.26 -21.28
C GLU A 39 43.89 -21.03 -21.24
N GLY A 40 42.81 -20.35 -21.63
CA GLY A 40 41.48 -20.94 -21.65
C GLY A 40 41.19 -21.74 -22.92
N LYS A 41 39.98 -22.30 -22.98
CA LYS A 41 39.46 -23.07 -24.11
C LYS A 41 38.48 -22.28 -24.98
N HIS A 42 37.89 -21.22 -24.43
CA HIS A 42 36.82 -20.46 -25.07
C HIS A 42 37.25 -19.04 -25.43
N GLN A 43 36.63 -18.50 -26.49
CA GLN A 43 36.81 -17.12 -26.92
C GLN A 43 35.56 -16.28 -26.64
N PHE A 44 35.79 -15.03 -26.23
CA PHE A 44 34.78 -14.10 -25.77
C PHE A 44 34.87 -12.77 -26.55
N THR A 45 33.72 -12.22 -26.92
CA THR A 45 33.61 -10.84 -27.43
C THR A 45 32.81 -9.98 -26.46
N ILE A 46 33.31 -8.80 -26.17
CA ILE A 46 32.59 -7.75 -25.45
C ILE A 46 32.08 -6.75 -26.48
N VAL A 47 30.77 -6.51 -26.53
CA VAL A 47 30.16 -5.48 -27.38
C VAL A 47 29.67 -4.34 -26.50
N SER A 48 30.26 -3.15 -26.65
CA SER A 48 29.96 -1.98 -25.82
C SER A 48 29.53 -0.80 -26.69
N ALA A 49 28.37 -0.22 -26.35
CA ALA A 49 27.90 1.03 -26.96
C ALA A 49 28.47 2.23 -26.20
N VAL A 50 29.09 3.16 -26.92
CA VAL A 50 29.82 4.29 -26.35
C VAL A 50 29.12 5.59 -26.72
N TYR A 51 28.74 6.39 -25.72
CA TYR A 51 28.23 7.74 -25.93
C TYR A 51 28.60 8.65 -24.76
N ASN A 52 29.55 9.54 -24.97
CA ASN A 52 30.00 10.53 -23.98
C ASN A 52 30.43 9.94 -22.62
N VAL A 53 31.37 8.98 -22.63
CA VAL A 53 31.82 8.23 -21.44
C VAL A 53 33.33 8.33 -21.20
N GLU A 54 33.98 9.41 -21.68
CA GLU A 54 35.44 9.57 -21.62
C GLU A 54 36.04 9.33 -20.23
N LYS A 55 35.31 9.71 -19.16
CA LYS A 55 35.73 9.60 -17.77
C LYS A 55 35.92 8.17 -17.29
N TYR A 56 35.23 7.21 -17.90
CA TYR A 56 35.13 5.84 -17.39
C TYR A 56 35.87 4.80 -18.24
N LEU A 57 36.20 5.15 -19.49
CA LEU A 57 36.79 4.22 -20.45
C LEU A 57 38.12 3.60 -19.98
N ASP A 58 38.98 4.37 -19.31
CA ASP A 58 40.25 3.84 -18.83
C ASP A 58 40.05 2.74 -17.77
N ASP A 59 39.11 2.92 -16.81
CA ASP A 59 38.75 1.89 -15.82
C ASP A 59 38.16 0.65 -16.50
N PHE A 60 37.28 0.86 -17.49
CA PHE A 60 36.69 -0.21 -18.29
C PHE A 60 37.76 -1.06 -18.98
N PHE A 61 38.65 -0.44 -19.76
CA PHE A 61 39.72 -1.14 -20.46
C PHE A 61 40.70 -1.81 -19.51
N ASP A 62 41.08 -1.13 -18.43
CA ASP A 62 42.02 -1.67 -17.45
C ASP A 62 41.49 -2.95 -16.79
N SER A 63 40.19 -2.96 -16.44
CA SER A 63 39.53 -4.13 -15.86
C SER A 63 39.51 -5.35 -16.79
N ILE A 64 39.45 -5.14 -18.11
CA ILE A 64 39.40 -6.21 -19.12
C ILE A 64 40.80 -6.69 -19.52
N VAL A 65 41.76 -5.78 -19.68
CA VAL A 65 43.13 -6.12 -20.12
C VAL A 65 43.92 -6.83 -19.02
N LYS A 66 43.62 -6.54 -17.75
CA LYS A 66 44.25 -7.15 -16.56
C LYS A 66 43.61 -8.47 -16.11
N GLN A 67 42.75 -9.07 -16.93
CA GLN A 67 42.14 -10.36 -16.63
C GLN A 67 43.18 -11.48 -16.50
N ASN A 68 42.86 -12.47 -15.65
CA ASN A 68 43.71 -13.65 -15.44
C ASN A 68 43.70 -14.60 -16.65
N LEU A 69 42.66 -14.53 -17.49
CA LEU A 69 42.62 -15.18 -18.81
C LEU A 69 43.45 -14.35 -19.82
N SER A 70 44.16 -15.02 -20.75
CA SER A 70 44.97 -14.33 -21.75
C SER A 70 44.15 -13.45 -22.71
N PHE A 71 44.12 -12.13 -22.43
CA PHE A 71 43.42 -11.12 -23.25
C PHE A 71 43.71 -11.25 -24.76
N LYS A 72 45.00 -11.30 -25.14
CA LYS A 72 45.41 -11.33 -26.56
C LYS A 72 44.85 -12.52 -27.35
N LYS A 73 44.62 -13.66 -26.69
CA LYS A 73 44.22 -14.91 -27.35
C LYS A 73 42.72 -15.19 -27.25
N HIS A 74 42.08 -14.74 -26.17
CA HIS A 74 40.73 -15.19 -25.83
C HIS A 74 39.67 -14.08 -25.76
N ILE A 75 40.07 -12.80 -25.77
CA ILE A 75 39.12 -11.68 -25.57
C ILE A 75 39.21 -10.70 -26.74
N GLN A 76 38.05 -10.40 -27.32
CA GLN A 76 37.84 -9.31 -28.28
C GLN A 76 36.92 -8.26 -27.67
N ILE A 77 37.12 -6.99 -28.04
CA ILE A 77 36.30 -5.85 -27.63
C ILE A 77 35.87 -5.12 -28.90
N ILE A 78 34.56 -4.94 -29.05
CA ILE A 78 33.93 -4.20 -30.12
C ILE A 78 33.24 -3.00 -29.51
N LEU A 79 33.78 -1.81 -29.77
CA LEU A 79 33.26 -0.55 -29.30
C LEU A 79 32.56 0.17 -30.44
N VAL A 80 31.27 0.43 -30.26
CA VAL A 80 30.46 1.18 -31.21
C VAL A 80 30.16 2.54 -30.62
N ASP A 81 30.81 3.57 -31.15
CA ASP A 81 30.61 4.96 -30.81
C ASP A 81 29.37 5.51 -31.49
N ASP A 82 28.36 5.82 -30.68
CA ASP A 82 27.02 6.25 -31.09
C ASP A 82 26.92 7.78 -31.17
N GLY A 83 27.94 8.41 -31.76
CA GLY A 83 28.00 9.85 -32.00
C GLY A 83 28.50 10.67 -30.81
N SER A 84 29.48 10.17 -30.06
CA SER A 84 30.10 10.90 -28.94
C SER A 84 30.68 12.25 -29.39
N LYS A 85 30.56 13.26 -28.53
CA LYS A 85 31.11 14.62 -28.72
C LYS A 85 32.31 14.91 -27.80
N ASP A 86 32.59 14.01 -26.87
CA ASP A 86 33.72 14.10 -25.94
C ASP A 86 34.96 13.37 -26.49
N SER A 87 35.98 13.16 -25.65
CA SER A 87 37.24 12.52 -26.05
C SER A 87 37.18 10.99 -26.12
N SER A 88 35.98 10.38 -26.03
CA SER A 88 35.83 8.91 -26.01
C SER A 88 36.53 8.22 -27.17
N ALA A 89 36.34 8.73 -28.41
CA ALA A 89 36.97 8.18 -29.60
C ALA A 89 38.51 8.20 -29.53
N ASN A 90 39.09 9.26 -28.96
CA ASN A 90 40.55 9.39 -28.82
C ASN A 90 41.11 8.38 -27.82
N ILE A 91 40.42 8.18 -26.70
CA ILE A 91 40.79 7.19 -25.68
C ILE A 91 40.71 5.77 -26.27
N ILE A 92 39.63 5.44 -26.97
CA ILE A 92 39.48 4.12 -27.60
C ILE A 92 40.57 3.86 -28.62
N LYS A 93 40.88 4.83 -29.49
CA LYS A 93 41.97 4.71 -30.48
C LYS A 93 43.34 4.52 -29.82
N LYS A 94 43.59 5.13 -28.66
CA LYS A 94 44.82 4.91 -27.87
C LYS A 94 44.93 3.46 -27.40
N TRP A 95 43.85 2.88 -26.86
CA TRP A 95 43.83 1.48 -26.45
C TRP A 95 43.90 0.52 -27.64
N GLN A 96 43.23 0.83 -28.74
CA GLN A 96 43.30 0.10 -30.00
C GLN A 96 44.73 0.00 -30.54
N LYS A 97 45.51 1.10 -30.53
CA LYS A 97 46.93 1.06 -30.92
C LYS A 97 47.76 0.08 -30.08
N LYS A 98 47.41 -0.11 -28.81
CA LYS A 98 48.10 -1.04 -27.90
C LYS A 98 47.68 -2.51 -28.14
N TYR A 99 46.45 -2.74 -28.60
CA TYR A 99 45.88 -4.07 -28.86
C TYR A 99 45.09 -4.12 -30.17
N PRO A 100 45.77 -3.97 -31.34
CA PRO A 100 45.09 -3.76 -32.64
C PRO A 100 44.27 -4.96 -33.12
N ASN A 101 44.60 -6.17 -32.65
CA ASN A 101 43.90 -7.41 -33.01
C ASN A 101 42.75 -7.76 -32.05
N ASN A 102 42.61 -7.05 -30.94
CA ASN A 102 41.62 -7.36 -29.91
C ASN A 102 40.58 -6.24 -29.75
N ILE A 103 40.95 -4.98 -30.01
CA ILE A 103 40.07 -3.82 -29.81
C ILE A 103 39.68 -3.26 -31.18
N HIS A 104 38.38 -3.28 -31.46
CA HIS A 104 37.79 -2.79 -32.69
C HIS A 104 36.88 -1.61 -32.38
N TYR A 105 37.04 -0.54 -33.15
CA TYR A 105 36.26 0.70 -33.01
C TYR A 105 35.44 0.94 -34.27
N TYR A 106 34.16 1.21 -34.07
CA TYR A 106 33.23 1.57 -35.13
C TYR A 106 32.50 2.85 -34.72
N TYR A 107 32.32 3.77 -35.67
CA TYR A 107 31.54 4.98 -35.47
C TYR A 107 30.20 4.85 -36.21
N LYS A 108 29.13 5.37 -35.61
CA LYS A 108 27.83 5.60 -36.25
C LYS A 108 27.22 6.91 -35.74
N GLU A 109 26.29 7.47 -36.51
CA GLU A 109 25.44 8.54 -36.02
C GLU A 109 24.55 8.05 -34.86
N ASN A 110 24.23 8.94 -33.92
CA ASN A 110 23.50 8.59 -32.69
C ASN A 110 22.13 7.96 -33.00
N GLY A 111 21.93 6.71 -32.59
CA GLY A 111 20.65 5.99 -32.69
C GLY A 111 20.15 5.41 -31.36
N GLY A 112 20.96 5.49 -30.30
CA GLY A 112 20.76 4.86 -29.00
C GLY A 112 21.53 3.55 -28.85
N GLN A 113 21.66 3.12 -27.59
CA GLN A 113 22.42 1.94 -27.16
C GLN A 113 22.03 0.64 -27.89
N ALA A 114 20.73 0.39 -28.09
CA ALA A 114 20.24 -0.77 -28.84
C ALA A 114 20.79 -0.80 -30.28
N SER A 115 20.77 0.35 -30.97
CA SER A 115 21.28 0.51 -32.34
C SER A 115 22.78 0.24 -32.42
N ALA A 116 23.55 0.77 -31.45
CA ALA A 116 24.98 0.55 -31.35
C ALA A 116 25.34 -0.92 -31.07
N ARG A 117 24.63 -1.58 -30.13
CA ARG A 117 24.83 -3.01 -29.85
C ARG A 117 24.47 -3.90 -31.04
N ASN A 118 23.39 -3.58 -31.77
CA ASN A 118 23.02 -4.27 -33.01
C ASN A 118 24.09 -4.15 -34.10
N LEU A 119 24.72 -2.99 -34.25
CA LEU A 119 25.85 -2.83 -35.16
C LEU A 119 27.05 -3.68 -34.71
N GLY A 120 27.38 -3.65 -33.42
CA GLY A 120 28.48 -4.42 -32.85
C GLY A 120 28.31 -5.93 -33.02
N LEU A 121 27.09 -6.44 -32.87
CA LEU A 121 26.74 -7.86 -33.07
C LEU A 121 27.13 -8.38 -34.47
N LYS A 122 27.12 -7.54 -35.51
CA LYS A 122 27.51 -7.94 -36.88
C LYS A 122 29.00 -8.30 -37.00
N TYR A 123 29.82 -7.82 -36.09
CA TYR A 123 31.27 -8.01 -36.11
C TYR A 123 31.74 -9.09 -35.13
N VAL A 124 30.84 -9.70 -34.36
CA VAL A 124 31.18 -10.76 -33.40
C VAL A 124 31.53 -12.05 -34.14
N GLN A 125 32.73 -12.58 -33.90
CA GLN A 125 33.22 -13.81 -34.53
C GLN A 125 33.51 -14.94 -33.52
N THR A 126 33.49 -14.64 -32.21
CA THR A 126 33.84 -15.60 -31.16
C THR A 126 32.65 -16.47 -30.74
N GLU A 127 32.93 -17.55 -30.01
CA GLU A 127 31.93 -18.50 -29.52
C GLU A 127 30.89 -17.87 -28.58
N TRP A 128 31.34 -16.94 -27.74
CA TRP A 128 30.52 -16.28 -26.72
C TRP A 128 30.59 -14.76 -26.82
N VAL A 129 29.49 -14.08 -26.48
CA VAL A 129 29.38 -12.62 -26.46
C VAL A 129 28.73 -12.10 -25.18
N THR A 130 29.19 -10.95 -24.69
CA THR A 130 28.61 -10.20 -23.56
C THR A 130 28.58 -8.69 -23.87
N PHE A 131 27.77 -7.93 -23.12
CA PHE A 131 27.50 -6.51 -23.38
C PHE A 131 27.90 -5.62 -22.20
N ILE A 132 29.16 -5.68 -21.79
CA ILE A 132 29.65 -4.88 -20.65
C ILE A 132 29.57 -3.39 -21.02
N ASP A 133 28.93 -2.58 -20.16
CA ASP A 133 28.78 -1.16 -20.42
C ASP A 133 30.11 -0.40 -20.18
N PRO A 134 30.45 0.60 -20.99
CA PRO A 134 31.77 1.25 -20.95
C PRO A 134 32.00 2.16 -19.74
N ASP A 135 30.99 2.37 -18.90
CA ASP A 135 31.06 3.06 -17.60
C ASP A 135 31.15 2.12 -16.39
N ASP A 136 31.02 0.82 -16.63
CA ASP A 136 31.13 -0.25 -15.66
C ASP A 136 32.51 -0.94 -15.74
N PHE A 137 32.77 -1.85 -14.81
CA PHE A 137 34.00 -2.64 -14.78
C PHE A 137 33.78 -4.02 -14.15
N ILE A 138 34.74 -4.92 -14.33
CA ILE A 138 34.63 -6.34 -13.91
C ILE A 138 35.80 -6.75 -13.02
N SER A 139 35.63 -7.83 -12.24
CA SER A 139 36.72 -8.38 -11.42
C SER A 139 37.78 -9.13 -12.25
N ASN A 140 39.03 -9.17 -11.78
CA ASN A 140 40.18 -9.74 -12.52
C ASN A 140 40.04 -11.23 -12.90
N ASN A 141 39.16 -11.99 -12.21
CA ASN A 141 38.92 -13.41 -12.48
C ASN A 141 37.74 -13.65 -13.42
N TYR A 142 37.03 -12.61 -13.86
CA TYR A 142 35.76 -12.70 -14.57
C TYR A 142 35.78 -13.70 -15.74
N PHE A 143 36.68 -13.51 -16.71
CA PHE A 143 36.72 -14.41 -17.87
C PHE A 143 37.34 -15.78 -17.57
N ARG A 144 38.20 -15.88 -16.53
CA ARG A 144 38.77 -17.16 -16.11
C ARG A 144 37.69 -18.07 -15.51
N GLU A 145 36.84 -17.53 -14.64
CA GLU A 145 35.77 -18.33 -14.03
C GLU A 145 34.68 -18.67 -15.04
N LEU A 146 34.40 -17.78 -16.01
CA LEU A 146 33.55 -18.13 -17.15
C LEU A 146 34.13 -19.28 -17.97
N ASP A 147 35.40 -19.22 -18.35
CA ASP A 147 36.05 -20.30 -19.11
C ASP A 147 36.02 -21.65 -18.38
N ASN A 148 36.32 -21.65 -17.07
CA ASN A 148 36.23 -22.84 -16.22
C ASN A 148 34.81 -23.40 -16.20
N PHE A 149 33.81 -22.54 -15.96
CA PHE A 149 32.42 -22.95 -15.85
C PHE A 149 31.87 -23.49 -17.18
N LEU A 150 32.21 -22.85 -18.30
CA LEU A 150 31.86 -23.31 -19.64
C LEU A 150 32.53 -24.64 -19.98
N SER A 151 33.82 -24.79 -19.66
CA SER A 151 34.59 -26.03 -19.90
C SER A 151 34.03 -27.25 -19.16
N MET A 152 33.35 -27.03 -18.04
CA MET A 152 32.68 -28.08 -17.27
C MET A 152 31.25 -28.36 -17.77
N ASN A 153 30.69 -27.50 -18.63
CA ASN A 153 29.27 -27.49 -18.97
C ASN A 153 29.04 -27.11 -20.45
N ASN A 154 29.25 -28.06 -21.37
CA ASN A 154 29.26 -27.80 -22.82
C ASN A 154 27.88 -27.47 -23.43
N GLU A 155 26.79 -27.74 -22.71
CA GLU A 155 25.41 -27.51 -23.18
C GLU A 155 24.87 -26.12 -22.87
N LEU A 156 25.68 -25.23 -22.28
CA LEU A 156 25.23 -23.90 -21.91
C LEU A 156 24.93 -23.05 -23.16
N VAL A 157 23.83 -22.29 -23.08
CA VAL A 157 23.42 -21.30 -24.09
C VAL A 157 23.44 -19.88 -23.55
N LEU A 158 23.27 -19.72 -22.24
CA LEU A 158 23.33 -18.43 -21.54
C LEU A 158 23.97 -18.62 -20.17
N VAL A 159 24.78 -17.66 -19.73
CA VAL A 159 25.31 -17.61 -18.36
C VAL A 159 24.94 -16.27 -17.72
N GLY A 160 24.17 -16.31 -16.63
CA GLY A 160 23.83 -15.13 -15.82
C GLY A 160 24.88 -14.84 -14.75
N ILE A 161 25.11 -13.55 -14.50
CA ILE A 161 26.24 -13.05 -13.70
C ILE A 161 25.74 -12.12 -12.58
N PRO A 162 26.31 -12.17 -11.37
CA PRO A 162 26.00 -11.27 -10.26
C PRO A 162 26.39 -9.83 -10.55
N LEU A 163 25.46 -8.92 -10.21
CA LEU A 163 25.66 -7.47 -10.23
C LEU A 163 25.95 -6.97 -8.81
N ILE A 164 27.01 -6.17 -8.68
CA ILE A 164 27.36 -5.47 -7.45
C ILE A 164 27.34 -3.97 -7.72
N PHE A 165 26.65 -3.19 -6.89
CA PHE A 165 26.65 -1.73 -7.02
C PHE A 165 27.97 -1.16 -6.51
N TYR A 166 28.62 -0.30 -7.31
CA TYR A 166 29.73 0.54 -6.91
C TYR A 166 29.24 2.00 -6.85
N PHE A 167 29.24 2.57 -5.65
CA PHE A 167 28.84 3.96 -5.42
C PHE A 167 30.08 4.85 -5.53
N GLU A 168 30.16 5.63 -6.60
CA GLU A 168 31.35 6.43 -6.95
C GLU A 168 31.63 7.53 -5.92
N ASP A 169 30.59 8.25 -5.51
CA ASP A 169 30.61 9.33 -4.51
C ASP A 169 31.29 8.89 -3.20
N LYS A 170 31.01 7.65 -2.78
CA LYS A 170 31.47 7.07 -1.51
C LYS A 170 32.62 6.08 -1.66
N LYS A 171 32.93 5.68 -2.90
CA LYS A 171 33.87 4.59 -3.24
C LYS A 171 33.56 3.28 -2.49
N ILE A 172 32.28 2.92 -2.37
CA ILE A 172 31.83 1.70 -1.66
C ILE A 172 31.11 0.72 -2.57
N TYR A 173 31.30 -0.56 -2.29
CA TYR A 173 30.59 -1.66 -2.95
C TYR A 173 29.40 -2.12 -2.10
N LYS A 174 28.25 -2.36 -2.71
CA LYS A 174 27.08 -2.94 -2.04
C LYS A 174 26.41 -4.01 -2.90
N ASP A 175 26.33 -5.21 -2.35
CA ASP A 175 25.51 -6.31 -2.89
C ASP A 175 24.07 -6.22 -2.35
N THR A 176 23.32 -5.28 -2.91
CA THR A 176 21.92 -5.01 -2.54
C THR A 176 20.96 -5.17 -3.71
N HIS A 177 21.40 -5.77 -4.82
CA HIS A 177 20.53 -5.96 -5.98
C HIS A 177 19.40 -6.98 -5.66
N PRO A 178 18.13 -6.70 -6.00
CA PRO A 178 17.01 -7.60 -5.68
C PRO A 178 17.14 -9.03 -6.26
N LEU A 179 17.87 -9.18 -7.36
CA LEU A 179 18.10 -10.48 -8.02
C LEU A 179 19.37 -11.22 -7.52
N LYS A 180 19.99 -10.81 -6.41
CA LYS A 180 21.18 -11.50 -5.87
C LYS A 180 20.93 -12.93 -5.38
N TYR A 181 19.68 -13.26 -5.04
CA TYR A 181 19.27 -14.61 -4.59
C TYR A 181 19.64 -15.71 -5.61
N ARG A 182 19.79 -15.35 -6.89
CA ARG A 182 20.21 -16.26 -7.97
C ARG A 182 21.60 -16.87 -7.72
N PHE A 183 22.41 -16.24 -6.88
CA PHE A 183 23.80 -16.63 -6.64
C PHE A 183 24.07 -17.03 -5.19
N SER A 184 23.06 -17.00 -4.31
CA SER A 184 23.26 -17.20 -2.86
C SER A 184 23.65 -18.62 -2.48
N ASN A 185 23.37 -19.60 -3.35
CA ASN A 185 23.58 -21.04 -3.09
C ASN A 185 24.54 -21.66 -4.13
N GLY A 186 25.57 -20.90 -4.53
CA GLY A 186 26.59 -21.32 -5.50
C GLY A 186 26.08 -21.36 -6.95
N ASN A 187 26.86 -22.00 -7.83
CA ASN A 187 26.52 -22.15 -9.24
C ASN A 187 25.25 -23.00 -9.45
N LYS A 188 24.40 -22.62 -10.40
CA LYS A 188 23.16 -23.32 -10.76
C LYS A 188 23.04 -23.47 -12.28
N ILE A 189 22.40 -24.55 -12.73
CA ILE A 189 22.15 -24.82 -14.14
C ILE A 189 20.73 -25.33 -14.29
N PHE A 190 20.00 -24.77 -15.25
CA PHE A 190 18.61 -25.10 -15.54
C PHE A 190 18.43 -25.39 -17.03
N PRO A 191 17.46 -26.22 -17.44
CA PRO A 191 17.09 -26.31 -18.85
C PRO A 191 16.49 -24.98 -19.34
N THR A 192 16.72 -24.62 -20.61
CA THR A 192 16.26 -23.32 -21.15
C THR A 192 14.74 -23.16 -21.12
N ASN A 193 13.99 -24.27 -21.12
CA ASN A 193 12.54 -24.23 -21.06
C ASN A 193 11.96 -23.99 -19.65
N ASP A 194 12.75 -24.15 -18.60
CA ASP A 194 12.32 -23.95 -17.22
C ASP A 194 13.48 -23.51 -16.32
N LEU A 195 13.57 -22.19 -16.10
CA LEU A 195 14.52 -21.59 -15.16
C LEU A 195 13.95 -21.51 -13.72
N GLU A 196 12.85 -22.22 -13.45
CA GLU A 196 12.09 -22.15 -12.22
C GLU A 196 11.72 -20.70 -11.83
N ASN A 197 12.37 -20.18 -10.78
CA ASN A 197 12.15 -18.85 -10.24
C ASN A 197 13.26 -17.85 -10.60
N PHE A 198 14.26 -18.24 -11.40
CA PHE A 198 15.42 -17.43 -11.73
C PHE A 198 15.11 -16.45 -12.88
N ILE A 199 15.46 -15.19 -12.69
CA ILE A 199 15.20 -14.10 -13.63
C ILE A 199 16.54 -13.63 -14.22
N GLN A 200 16.64 -13.42 -15.53
CA GLN A 200 17.75 -12.70 -16.16
C GLN A 200 17.14 -11.64 -17.09
N LEU A 201 17.44 -10.36 -16.84
CA LEU A 201 16.85 -9.22 -17.58
C LEU A 201 17.90 -8.31 -18.20
N SER A 202 19.14 -8.32 -17.70
CA SER A 202 20.21 -7.44 -18.15
C SER A 202 21.11 -8.19 -19.13
N ALA A 203 21.45 -7.54 -20.24
CA ALA A 203 22.39 -8.09 -21.21
C ALA A 203 23.84 -7.94 -20.73
N SER A 204 24.15 -6.86 -20.00
CA SER A 204 25.48 -6.61 -19.44
C SER A 204 25.90 -7.60 -18.36
N THR A 205 24.94 -8.23 -17.69
CA THR A 205 25.16 -9.29 -16.69
C THR A 205 24.84 -10.67 -17.23
N ALA A 206 24.97 -10.86 -18.55
CA ALA A 206 24.77 -12.13 -19.21
C ALA A 206 25.86 -12.40 -20.27
N LEU A 207 26.15 -13.68 -20.47
CA LEU A 207 26.97 -14.20 -21.55
C LEU A 207 26.12 -15.08 -22.45
N PHE A 208 26.16 -14.86 -23.77
CA PHE A 208 25.31 -15.51 -24.76
C PHE A 208 26.14 -16.32 -25.74
N LYS A 209 25.65 -17.51 -26.13
CA LYS A 209 26.26 -18.32 -27.18
C LYS A 209 26.01 -17.65 -28.54
N THR A 210 27.05 -17.11 -29.17
CA THR A 210 26.95 -16.25 -30.35
C THR A 210 26.12 -16.87 -31.48
N ARG A 211 26.36 -18.15 -31.78
CA ARG A 211 25.67 -18.87 -32.87
C ARG A 211 24.14 -18.95 -32.73
N LEU A 212 23.61 -18.72 -31.53
CA LEU A 212 22.18 -18.80 -31.22
C LEU A 212 21.48 -17.42 -31.27
N ILE A 213 22.22 -16.34 -31.51
CA ILE A 213 21.70 -14.98 -31.71
C ILE A 213 21.34 -14.78 -33.20
N ASN A 214 20.82 -15.80 -33.87
CA ASN A 214 20.45 -15.69 -35.28
C ASN A 214 19.09 -14.98 -35.39
N ASN A 215 19.04 -13.85 -36.10
CA ASN A 215 17.86 -12.98 -36.26
C ASN A 215 17.29 -12.36 -34.96
N ILE A 216 18.04 -12.39 -33.85
CA ILE A 216 17.68 -11.74 -32.59
C ILE A 216 18.45 -10.42 -32.48
N LYS A 217 17.75 -9.33 -32.18
CA LYS A 217 18.32 -7.98 -32.10
C LYS A 217 17.77 -7.27 -30.88
N PHE A 218 18.52 -6.29 -30.37
CA PHE A 218 17.96 -5.33 -29.42
C PHE A 218 16.90 -4.51 -30.14
N ASP A 219 15.70 -4.45 -29.59
CA ASP A 219 14.61 -3.69 -30.18
C ASP A 219 14.85 -2.19 -29.98
N GLU A 220 15.15 -1.48 -31.07
CA GLU A 220 15.50 -0.05 -31.06
C GLU A 220 14.29 0.84 -30.73
N GLU A 221 13.07 0.31 -30.79
CA GLU A 221 11.85 1.00 -30.39
C GLU A 221 11.60 0.94 -28.87
N MET A 222 12.33 0.09 -28.12
CA MET A 222 12.20 -0.06 -26.66
C MET A 222 12.87 1.09 -25.92
N LYS A 223 12.32 2.30 -26.08
CA LYS A 223 12.74 3.53 -25.41
C LYS A 223 11.64 3.97 -24.41
N PRO A 224 12.00 4.45 -23.21
CA PRO A 224 13.35 4.77 -22.73
C PRO A 224 14.13 3.61 -22.09
N SER A 225 13.53 2.42 -21.98
CA SER A 225 14.14 1.27 -21.30
C SER A 225 13.49 -0.05 -21.73
N PHE A 226 14.02 -1.18 -21.25
CA PHE A 226 13.51 -2.56 -21.38
C PHE A 226 14.00 -3.32 -22.63
N GLU A 227 14.83 -2.69 -23.46
CA GLU A 227 15.51 -3.28 -24.60
C GLU A 227 16.37 -4.49 -24.23
N ASP A 228 17.07 -4.42 -23.09
CA ASP A 228 17.87 -5.52 -22.54
C ASP A 228 17.00 -6.73 -22.20
N ALA A 229 15.95 -6.48 -21.41
CA ALA A 229 15.03 -7.51 -20.96
C ALA A 229 14.35 -8.20 -22.15
N LYS A 230 13.96 -7.41 -23.15
CA LYS A 230 13.38 -7.91 -24.40
C LYS A 230 14.37 -8.81 -25.15
N PHE A 231 15.60 -8.36 -25.35
CA PHE A 231 16.64 -9.16 -26.02
C PHE A 231 16.91 -10.49 -25.30
N VAL A 232 17.08 -10.46 -23.97
CA VAL A 232 17.31 -11.68 -23.19
C VAL A 232 16.14 -12.65 -23.30
N MET A 233 14.91 -12.16 -23.18
CA MET A 233 13.72 -13.01 -23.26
C MET A 233 13.51 -13.58 -24.66
N ASP A 234 13.69 -12.79 -25.71
CA ASP A 234 13.62 -13.27 -27.09
C ASP A 234 14.68 -14.35 -27.36
N TYR A 235 15.89 -14.17 -26.83
CA TYR A 235 16.95 -15.19 -26.89
C TYR A 235 16.53 -16.50 -26.22
N LEU A 236 15.98 -16.45 -25.00
CA LEU A 236 15.54 -17.63 -24.27
C LEU A 236 14.33 -18.31 -24.94
N ILE A 237 13.36 -17.54 -25.43
CA ILE A 237 12.15 -18.06 -26.09
C ILE A 237 12.51 -18.74 -27.42
N THR A 238 13.34 -18.10 -28.26
CA THR A 238 13.78 -18.67 -29.53
C THR A 238 14.56 -19.96 -29.33
N ASN A 239 15.43 -20.00 -28.30
CA ASN A 239 16.30 -21.14 -28.00
C ASN A 239 15.72 -22.12 -26.96
N ARG A 240 14.42 -22.08 -26.70
CA ARG A 240 13.76 -22.79 -25.58
C ARG A 240 14.00 -24.29 -25.49
N ILE A 241 14.19 -24.97 -26.63
CA ILE A 241 14.41 -26.43 -26.70
C ILE A 241 15.91 -26.80 -26.70
N ILE A 242 16.81 -25.82 -26.62
CA ILE A 242 18.24 -26.00 -26.83
C ILE A 242 19.00 -25.72 -25.53
N GLY A 243 19.78 -26.72 -25.08
CA GLY A 243 20.79 -26.56 -24.05
C GLY A 243 20.26 -26.11 -22.68
N LYS A 244 21.14 -25.43 -21.93
CA LYS A 244 20.93 -25.06 -20.53
C LYS A 244 21.35 -23.61 -20.24
N VAL A 245 20.75 -23.02 -19.22
CA VAL A 245 21.12 -21.71 -18.68
C VAL A 245 21.86 -21.89 -17.37
N GLY A 246 23.05 -21.29 -17.25
CA GLY A 246 23.87 -21.32 -16.06
C GLY A 246 23.81 -20.00 -15.28
N PHE A 247 23.96 -20.06 -13.97
CA PHE A 247 24.17 -18.90 -13.09
C PHE A 247 25.42 -19.17 -12.27
N ILE A 248 26.41 -18.29 -12.38
CA ILE A 248 27.73 -18.44 -11.74
C ILE A 248 27.88 -17.46 -10.57
N SER A 249 28.28 -17.94 -9.38
CA SER A 249 28.33 -17.12 -8.16
C SER A 249 29.66 -16.40 -7.93
N ASP A 250 30.78 -17.02 -8.32
CA ASP A 250 32.12 -16.62 -7.88
C ASP A 250 32.79 -15.65 -8.87
N ILE A 251 32.04 -14.65 -9.31
CA ILE A 251 32.42 -13.65 -10.31
C ILE A 251 31.78 -12.32 -9.93
N GLN A 252 32.29 -11.18 -10.40
CA GLN A 252 31.67 -9.88 -10.09
C GLN A 252 31.64 -8.97 -11.31
N TYR A 253 30.44 -8.47 -11.62
CA TYR A 253 30.20 -7.30 -12.46
C TYR A 253 29.91 -6.10 -11.55
N PHE A 254 30.66 -5.02 -11.71
CA PHE A 254 30.49 -3.80 -10.91
C PHE A 254 29.73 -2.74 -11.70
N TYR A 255 28.48 -2.52 -11.32
CA TYR A 255 27.62 -1.47 -11.88
C TYR A 255 27.88 -0.14 -11.16
N ARG A 256 28.31 0.88 -11.90
CA ARG A 256 28.67 2.20 -11.37
C ARG A 256 27.43 3.08 -11.17
N LYS A 257 27.22 3.53 -9.94
CA LYS A 257 26.29 4.62 -9.61
C LYS A 257 27.07 5.94 -9.59
N ARG A 258 26.90 6.73 -10.66
CA ARG A 258 27.57 8.02 -10.91
C ARG A 258 27.13 9.09 -9.92
N GLU A 259 28.03 10.01 -9.57
CA GLU A 259 27.75 11.13 -8.66
C GLU A 259 26.78 12.17 -9.28
N ASP A 260 26.85 12.36 -10.60
CA ASP A 260 26.08 13.40 -11.32
C ASP A 260 24.61 13.03 -11.60
N GLY A 261 24.17 11.83 -11.24
CA GLY A 261 22.78 11.38 -11.44
C GLY A 261 22.35 11.32 -12.91
N SER A 262 23.29 11.32 -13.87
CA SER A 262 23.02 11.34 -15.32
C SER A 262 22.45 10.02 -15.89
N SER A 263 21.85 9.17 -15.06
CA SER A 263 21.34 7.86 -15.44
C SER A 263 20.09 7.97 -16.31
N THR A 264 20.08 7.30 -17.47
CA THR A 264 18.97 7.24 -18.42
C THR A 264 17.64 6.81 -17.77
N LEU A 265 17.69 6.03 -16.68
CA LEU A 265 16.52 5.53 -15.96
C LEU A 265 15.79 6.61 -15.13
N ASP A 266 16.47 7.69 -14.74
CA ASP A 266 15.88 8.68 -13.84
C ASP A 266 14.84 9.57 -14.57
N GLY A 267 15.06 9.84 -15.86
CA GLY A 267 14.12 10.55 -16.73
C GLY A 267 13.05 9.66 -17.39
N ALA A 268 13.19 8.33 -17.32
CA ALA A 268 12.32 7.38 -18.02
C ALA A 268 10.84 7.53 -17.65
N TRP A 269 10.55 7.86 -16.40
CA TRP A 269 9.19 7.94 -15.86
C TRP A 269 8.35 9.10 -16.36
N GLN A 270 8.96 10.09 -17.03
CA GLN A 270 8.23 11.18 -17.71
C GLN A 270 7.96 10.86 -19.18
N ASN A 271 8.52 9.76 -19.70
CA ASN A 271 8.36 9.36 -21.08
C ASN A 271 7.08 8.52 -21.25
N LYS A 272 6.15 9.02 -22.05
CA LYS A 272 4.86 8.35 -22.33
C LYS A 272 5.02 6.93 -22.87
N ASN A 273 6.08 6.65 -23.63
CA ASN A 273 6.33 5.32 -24.20
C ASN A 273 6.58 4.24 -23.14
N LEU A 274 6.99 4.63 -21.92
CA LEU A 274 7.15 3.71 -20.80
C LEU A 274 5.80 3.08 -20.39
N PHE A 275 4.69 3.80 -20.55
CA PHE A 275 3.35 3.36 -20.14
C PHE A 275 2.54 2.75 -21.30
N SER A 276 3.03 2.89 -22.53
CA SER A 276 2.41 2.33 -23.74
C SER A 276 3.34 1.33 -24.43
N LYS A 277 4.26 1.80 -25.27
CA LYS A 277 5.09 0.96 -26.15
C LYS A 277 5.89 -0.09 -25.40
N VAL A 278 6.56 0.27 -24.30
CA VAL A 278 7.37 -0.67 -23.51
C VAL A 278 6.52 -1.81 -22.94
N LEU A 279 5.33 -1.50 -22.43
CA LEU A 279 4.44 -2.53 -21.88
C LEU A 279 3.80 -3.38 -22.98
N LYS A 280 3.43 -2.77 -24.11
CA LYS A 280 2.76 -3.45 -25.24
C LYS A 280 3.73 -4.30 -26.06
N HIS A 281 4.81 -3.71 -26.55
CA HIS A 281 5.77 -4.35 -27.44
C HIS A 281 6.92 -5.04 -26.67
N GLY A 282 7.14 -4.67 -25.41
CA GLY A 282 8.03 -5.38 -24.51
C GLY A 282 7.29 -6.47 -23.72
N CYS A 283 6.68 -6.10 -22.59
CA CYS A 283 6.12 -7.06 -21.63
C CYS A 283 5.05 -8.00 -22.21
N LEU A 284 4.03 -7.44 -22.87
CA LEU A 284 2.91 -8.22 -23.39
C LEU A 284 3.35 -9.10 -24.57
N SER A 285 4.14 -8.55 -25.49
CA SER A 285 4.71 -9.30 -26.61
C SER A 285 5.55 -10.51 -26.17
N ILE A 286 6.36 -10.38 -25.11
CA ILE A 286 7.12 -11.50 -24.54
C ILE A 286 6.20 -12.60 -24.04
N LEU A 287 5.11 -12.24 -23.35
CA LEU A 287 4.15 -13.22 -22.83
C LEU A 287 3.39 -13.93 -23.95
N GLU A 288 2.95 -13.20 -24.97
CA GLU A 288 2.26 -13.75 -26.15
C GLU A 288 3.20 -14.66 -26.96
N SER A 289 4.45 -14.25 -27.15
CA SER A 289 5.48 -15.06 -27.83
C SER A 289 5.79 -16.34 -27.05
N ALA A 290 5.91 -16.24 -25.73
CA ALA A 290 6.12 -17.40 -24.87
C ALA A 290 4.94 -18.38 -24.95
N GLU A 291 3.71 -17.89 -24.86
CA GLU A 291 2.51 -18.74 -24.99
C GLU A 291 2.49 -19.48 -26.33
N GLN A 292 2.77 -18.77 -27.43
CA GLN A 292 2.81 -19.37 -28.77
C GLN A 292 3.90 -20.44 -28.90
N GLN A 293 5.11 -20.18 -28.39
CA GLN A 293 6.26 -21.05 -28.60
C GLN A 293 6.28 -22.25 -27.64
N PHE A 294 5.77 -22.09 -26.42
CA PHE A 294 5.79 -23.13 -25.38
C PHE A 294 4.43 -23.82 -25.19
N GLY A 295 3.34 -23.31 -25.76
CA GLY A 295 1.95 -23.75 -25.51
C GLY A 295 1.39 -23.34 -24.15
N LYS A 296 2.23 -22.74 -23.29
CA LYS A 296 1.92 -22.15 -21.98
C LYS A 296 2.98 -21.10 -21.68
N ILE A 297 2.75 -20.18 -20.76
CA ILE A 297 3.77 -19.19 -20.41
C ILE A 297 4.61 -19.74 -19.24
N PRO A 298 5.93 -19.99 -19.40
CA PRO A 298 6.79 -20.45 -18.31
C PRO A 298 6.82 -19.47 -17.12
N THR A 299 6.90 -20.02 -15.90
CA THR A 299 6.85 -19.22 -14.66
C THR A 299 7.95 -18.16 -14.59
N TYR A 300 9.17 -18.46 -15.04
CA TYR A 300 10.26 -17.47 -15.02
C TYR A 300 9.99 -16.25 -15.93
N ILE A 301 9.29 -16.42 -17.05
CA ILE A 301 8.90 -15.33 -17.96
C ILE A 301 7.81 -14.48 -17.30
N GLN A 302 6.78 -15.12 -16.75
CA GLN A 302 5.74 -14.42 -15.99
C GLN A 302 6.34 -13.60 -14.83
N ARG A 303 7.28 -14.19 -14.07
CA ARG A 303 7.98 -13.52 -12.96
C ARG A 303 8.85 -12.36 -13.42
N SER A 304 9.48 -12.48 -14.59
CA SER A 304 10.31 -11.45 -15.20
C SER A 304 9.49 -10.21 -15.54
N VAL A 305 8.33 -10.40 -16.18
CA VAL A 305 7.37 -9.32 -16.47
C VAL A 305 6.77 -8.74 -15.18
N LEU A 306 6.38 -9.60 -14.22
CA LEU A 306 5.85 -9.15 -12.93
C LEU A 306 6.86 -8.31 -12.14
N TYR A 307 8.16 -8.64 -12.20
CA TYR A 307 9.22 -7.86 -11.58
C TYR A 307 9.38 -6.47 -12.20
N HIS A 308 9.23 -6.35 -13.52
CA HIS A 308 9.22 -5.04 -14.18
C HIS A 308 7.98 -4.22 -13.80
N LEU A 309 6.78 -4.82 -13.88
CA LEU A 309 5.52 -4.16 -13.55
C LEU A 309 5.42 -3.72 -12.10
N TYR A 310 5.99 -4.48 -11.17
CA TYR A 310 5.93 -4.19 -9.73
C TYR A 310 6.31 -2.73 -9.40
N TRP A 311 7.34 -2.18 -10.07
CA TRP A 311 7.81 -0.82 -9.84
C TRP A 311 6.77 0.26 -10.19
N TYR A 312 5.88 0.00 -11.17
CA TYR A 312 4.80 0.90 -11.52
C TYR A 312 3.81 1.04 -10.35
N PHE A 313 3.46 -0.07 -9.71
CA PHE A 313 2.52 -0.06 -8.58
C PHE A 313 3.09 0.65 -7.35
N GLY A 314 4.38 0.51 -7.09
CA GLY A 314 5.06 1.26 -6.02
C GLY A 314 5.00 2.78 -6.23
N ARG A 315 4.89 3.26 -7.47
CA ARG A 315 4.86 4.68 -7.82
C ARG A 315 3.46 5.25 -8.01
N ILE A 316 2.52 4.45 -8.54
CA ILE A 316 1.20 4.91 -9.02
C ILE A 316 0.07 4.64 -8.01
N VAL A 317 0.16 3.57 -7.20
CA VAL A 317 -0.91 3.27 -6.23
C VAL A 317 -1.04 4.43 -5.24
N ASN A 318 -2.26 4.96 -5.11
CA ASN A 318 -2.59 6.19 -4.36
C ASN A 318 -1.81 7.43 -4.82
N ASN A 319 -1.33 7.49 -6.06
CA ASN A 319 -0.51 8.60 -6.56
C ASN A 319 -0.76 8.86 -8.05
N GLU A 320 -1.97 9.29 -8.38
CA GLU A 320 -2.32 9.59 -9.77
C GLU A 320 -1.47 10.71 -10.38
N ASN A 321 -1.00 11.65 -9.56
CA ASN A 321 -0.09 12.74 -9.99
C ASN A 321 1.22 12.21 -10.60
N ALA A 322 1.62 10.96 -10.31
CA ALA A 322 2.75 10.32 -10.99
C ALA A 322 2.58 10.24 -12.52
N LEU A 323 1.34 10.37 -13.01
CA LEU A 323 0.95 10.27 -14.40
C LEU A 323 0.36 11.59 -14.91
N SER A 324 0.67 12.73 -14.28
CA SER A 324 0.18 14.06 -14.67
C SER A 324 0.59 14.49 -16.08
N HIS A 325 1.65 13.89 -16.63
CA HIS A 325 2.12 14.09 -18.00
C HIS A 325 1.34 13.26 -19.05
N LEU A 326 0.46 12.35 -18.61
CA LEU A 326 -0.41 11.55 -19.48
C LEU A 326 -1.80 12.16 -19.55
N THR A 327 -2.41 12.10 -20.74
CA THR A 327 -3.83 12.38 -20.96
C THR A 327 -4.71 11.28 -20.38
N GLU A 328 -6.00 11.55 -20.14
CA GLU A 328 -6.95 10.55 -19.64
C GLU A 328 -7.06 9.33 -20.58
N TYR A 329 -6.98 9.55 -21.90
CA TYR A 329 -6.95 8.45 -22.88
C TYR A 329 -5.71 7.57 -22.72
N GLU A 330 -4.53 8.18 -22.56
CA GLU A 330 -3.27 7.45 -22.35
C GLU A 330 -3.26 6.69 -21.02
N LYS A 331 -3.85 7.25 -19.95
CA LYS A 331 -4.03 6.55 -18.66
C LYS A 331 -4.95 5.32 -18.81
N LEU A 332 -6.03 5.45 -19.58
CA LEU A 332 -6.95 4.36 -19.87
C LEU A 332 -6.25 3.25 -20.68
N GLU A 333 -5.51 3.61 -21.73
CA GLU A 333 -4.73 2.66 -22.53
C GLU A 333 -3.71 1.92 -21.66
N PHE A 334 -2.97 2.65 -20.82
CA PHE A 334 -2.03 2.07 -19.85
C PHE A 334 -2.73 1.05 -18.94
N SER A 335 -3.87 1.40 -18.34
CA SER A 335 -4.63 0.46 -17.49
C SER A 335 -5.01 -0.80 -18.28
N GLN A 336 -5.55 -0.65 -19.49
CA GLN A 336 -5.96 -1.78 -20.33
C GLN A 336 -4.79 -2.71 -20.67
N ILE A 337 -3.61 -2.15 -20.99
CA ILE A 337 -2.40 -2.94 -21.25
C ILE A 337 -2.00 -3.71 -19.99
N VAL A 338 -2.00 -3.08 -18.82
CA VAL A 338 -1.68 -3.74 -17.55
C VAL A 338 -2.66 -4.88 -17.25
N HIS A 339 -3.97 -4.67 -17.44
CA HIS A 339 -4.97 -5.75 -17.31
C HIS A 339 -4.70 -6.91 -18.25
N ARG A 340 -4.36 -6.65 -19.52
CA ARG A 340 -3.98 -7.70 -20.49
C ARG A 340 -2.75 -8.48 -20.05
N ILE A 341 -1.73 -7.79 -19.55
CA ILE A 341 -0.51 -8.43 -19.04
C ILE A 341 -0.84 -9.32 -17.85
N PHE A 342 -1.55 -8.80 -16.84
CA PHE A 342 -1.91 -9.62 -15.68
C PHE A 342 -2.80 -10.80 -16.07
N ASN A 343 -3.70 -10.67 -17.05
CA ASN A 343 -4.49 -11.79 -17.56
C ASN A 343 -3.62 -12.98 -18.02
N LYS A 344 -2.42 -12.71 -18.56
CA LYS A 344 -1.43 -13.70 -18.98
C LYS A 344 -0.52 -14.23 -17.85
N ILE A 345 -0.63 -13.70 -16.64
CA ILE A 345 0.16 -14.15 -15.46
C ILE A 345 -0.70 -15.05 -14.57
N ASP A 346 -0.18 -16.20 -14.14
CA ASP A 346 -0.90 -17.14 -13.29
C ASP A 346 -1.10 -16.62 -11.86
N LYS A 347 -2.23 -16.98 -11.25
CA LYS A 347 -2.53 -16.68 -9.84
C LYS A 347 -1.42 -17.20 -8.91
N SER A 348 -0.94 -18.42 -9.15
CA SER A 348 0.12 -19.05 -8.35
C SER A 348 1.47 -18.32 -8.47
N THR A 349 1.77 -17.73 -9.64
CA THR A 349 2.96 -16.90 -9.85
C THR A 349 2.89 -15.63 -9.02
N ILE A 350 1.74 -14.95 -9.01
CA ILE A 350 1.49 -13.75 -8.18
C ILE A 350 1.65 -14.08 -6.69
N GLU A 351 1.04 -15.17 -6.21
CA GLU A 351 1.12 -15.58 -4.81
C GLU A 351 2.56 -15.86 -4.34
N LYS A 352 3.39 -16.46 -5.19
CA LYS A 352 4.79 -16.83 -4.89
C LYS A 352 5.79 -15.71 -5.19
N PHE A 353 5.35 -14.54 -5.65
CA PHE A 353 6.24 -13.43 -5.99
C PHE A 353 6.67 -12.65 -4.73
N ASN A 354 7.98 -12.59 -4.45
CA ASN A 354 8.54 -12.00 -3.23
C ASN A 354 9.77 -11.10 -3.52
N LEU A 355 9.84 -10.48 -4.71
CA LEU A 355 10.99 -9.69 -5.15
C LEU A 355 10.71 -8.19 -5.13
N GLY A 356 11.76 -7.36 -5.10
CA GLY A 356 11.67 -5.91 -5.22
C GLY A 356 10.99 -5.19 -4.05
N GLY A 357 10.56 -5.90 -3.00
CA GLY A 357 9.69 -5.34 -1.95
C GLY A 357 8.20 -5.64 -2.15
N ALA A 358 7.85 -6.59 -3.02
CA ALA A 358 6.48 -7.07 -3.19
C ALA A 358 5.96 -7.81 -1.95
N TRP A 359 5.48 -7.05 -0.97
CA TRP A 359 4.84 -7.55 0.24
C TRP A 359 3.46 -8.16 -0.03
N PHE A 360 2.89 -8.80 1.00
CA PHE A 360 1.60 -9.50 0.90
C PHE A 360 0.45 -8.62 0.40
N TYR A 361 0.40 -7.33 0.75
CA TYR A 361 -0.67 -6.45 0.27
C TYR A 361 -0.68 -6.28 -1.26
N HIS A 362 0.50 -6.30 -1.90
CA HIS A 362 0.57 -6.28 -3.37
C HIS A 362 -0.07 -7.53 -3.96
N LYS A 363 0.11 -8.69 -3.32
CA LYS A 363 -0.49 -9.95 -3.77
C LYS A 363 -2.01 -9.90 -3.65
N VAL A 364 -2.52 -9.40 -2.53
CA VAL A 364 -3.96 -9.16 -2.34
C VAL A 364 -4.49 -8.25 -3.43
N GLY A 365 -3.80 -7.15 -3.73
CA GLY A 365 -4.22 -6.20 -4.76
C GLY A 365 -4.13 -6.77 -6.18
N PHE A 366 -3.03 -7.44 -6.54
CA PHE A 366 -2.87 -8.07 -7.86
C PHE A 366 -3.90 -9.17 -8.12
N LEU A 367 -4.14 -10.06 -7.15
CA LEU A 367 -5.14 -11.11 -7.27
C LEU A 367 -6.56 -10.54 -7.26
N GLY A 368 -6.80 -9.53 -6.42
CA GLY A 368 -8.09 -8.86 -6.32
C GLY A 368 -8.46 -8.13 -7.60
N LEU A 369 -7.66 -7.13 -7.97
CA LEU A 369 -7.94 -6.25 -9.11
C LEU A 369 -7.96 -7.03 -10.43
N PHE A 370 -6.90 -7.80 -10.72
CA PHE A 370 -6.70 -8.40 -12.03
C PHE A 370 -7.19 -9.84 -12.16
N LYS A 371 -7.39 -10.56 -11.05
CA LYS A 371 -7.80 -11.98 -11.07
C LYS A 371 -9.14 -12.26 -10.41
N LYS A 372 -9.77 -11.23 -9.83
CA LYS A 372 -11.00 -11.33 -9.03
C LYS A 372 -10.93 -12.51 -8.04
N ALA A 373 -9.78 -12.63 -7.37
CA ALA A 373 -9.46 -13.76 -6.52
C ALA A 373 -8.81 -13.30 -5.20
N GLU A 374 -8.99 -14.11 -4.17
CA GLU A 374 -8.25 -13.97 -2.91
C GLU A 374 -6.97 -14.81 -2.93
N PRO A 375 -5.96 -14.43 -2.14
CA PRO A 375 -4.83 -15.31 -1.89
C PRO A 375 -5.26 -16.62 -1.19
N SER A 376 -4.47 -17.68 -1.39
CA SER A 376 -4.65 -18.99 -0.75
C SER A 376 -4.76 -18.94 0.79
N PHE A 377 -4.18 -17.94 1.44
CA PHE A 377 -4.34 -17.63 2.86
C PHE A 377 -4.26 -16.13 3.07
N GLN A 378 -4.93 -15.60 4.10
CA GLN A 378 -4.84 -14.20 4.49
C GLN A 378 -3.83 -14.00 5.64
N ILE A 379 -3.30 -12.78 5.74
CA ILE A 379 -2.41 -12.37 6.84
C ILE A 379 -3.01 -11.16 7.56
N ALA A 380 -3.11 -11.26 8.89
CA ALA A 380 -3.35 -10.15 9.78
C ALA A 380 -2.08 -9.86 10.59
N TYR A 381 -1.68 -8.60 10.65
CA TYR A 381 -0.44 -8.12 11.26
C TYR A 381 -0.73 -7.51 12.62
N ILE A 382 0.00 -7.96 13.65
CA ILE A 382 0.04 -7.25 14.93
C ILE A 382 1.01 -6.08 14.78
N LYS A 383 0.47 -4.86 14.81
CA LYS A 383 1.23 -3.62 14.52
C LYS A 383 1.72 -2.89 15.77
N LYS A 384 0.89 -2.79 16.80
CA LYS A 384 1.19 -2.07 18.04
C LYS A 384 0.43 -2.69 19.21
N PHE A 385 0.93 -2.51 20.43
CA PHE A 385 0.21 -2.84 21.66
C PHE A 385 0.24 -1.63 22.61
N ASP A 386 -0.93 -1.20 23.06
CA ASP A 386 -1.12 -0.19 24.09
C ASP A 386 -1.12 -0.90 25.45
N LEU A 387 -0.01 -0.75 26.19
CA LEU A 387 0.22 -1.42 27.46
C LEU A 387 -0.70 -0.92 28.59
N ILE A 388 -1.14 0.34 28.52
CA ILE A 388 -1.96 0.97 29.56
C ILE A 388 -3.42 0.54 29.38
N LYS A 389 -3.93 0.60 28.15
CA LYS A 389 -5.33 0.26 27.85
C LYS A 389 -5.56 -1.23 27.55
N ASN A 390 -4.48 -2.03 27.49
CA ASN A 390 -4.49 -3.42 27.02
C ASN A 390 -5.23 -3.54 25.67
N GLN A 391 -4.78 -2.77 24.68
CA GLN A 391 -5.34 -2.82 23.33
C GLN A 391 -4.26 -3.24 22.34
N VAL A 392 -4.65 -4.03 21.35
CA VAL A 392 -3.77 -4.45 20.26
C VAL A 392 -4.26 -3.83 18.94
N LEU A 393 -3.33 -3.28 18.16
CA LEU A 393 -3.59 -2.80 16.82
C LEU A 393 -3.31 -3.93 15.82
N ILE A 394 -4.35 -4.30 15.07
CA ILE A 394 -4.33 -5.31 14.04
C ILE A 394 -4.51 -4.62 12.69
N SER A 395 -3.74 -5.03 11.67
CA SER A 395 -3.91 -4.57 10.30
C SER A 395 -3.98 -5.74 9.32
N PHE A 396 -4.90 -5.73 8.36
CA PHE A 396 -4.96 -6.73 7.29
C PHE A 396 -5.48 -6.11 5.99
N PHE A 397 -5.35 -6.84 4.89
CA PHE A 397 -5.72 -6.35 3.56
C PHE A 397 -6.77 -7.22 2.90
N SER A 398 -7.70 -6.60 2.17
CA SER A 398 -8.68 -7.31 1.35
C SER A 398 -9.01 -6.49 0.11
N TYR A 399 -9.29 -7.15 -1.01
CA TYR A 399 -9.76 -6.48 -2.23
C TYR A 399 -11.25 -6.13 -2.17
N GLN A 400 -12.04 -7.06 -1.62
CA GLN A 400 -13.46 -6.87 -1.37
C GLN A 400 -13.68 -6.45 0.08
N ASP A 401 -14.89 -5.99 0.39
CA ASP A 401 -15.24 -5.64 1.75
C ASP A 401 -15.14 -6.88 2.64
N ALA A 402 -14.20 -6.85 3.58
CA ALA A 402 -13.86 -8.03 4.38
C ALA A 402 -14.89 -8.28 5.48
N ASN A 403 -15.44 -9.49 5.52
CA ASN A 403 -16.16 -9.98 6.69
C ASN A 403 -15.15 -10.58 7.66
N TYR A 404 -15.09 -10.04 8.88
CA TYR A 404 -14.14 -10.51 9.88
C TYR A 404 -14.77 -10.75 11.25
N SER A 405 -14.18 -11.70 11.98
CA SER A 405 -14.41 -11.96 13.41
C SER A 405 -13.07 -12.00 14.13
N LEU A 406 -13.02 -11.35 15.30
CA LEU A 406 -11.81 -11.21 16.12
C LEU A 406 -12.02 -12.03 17.38
N LEU A 407 -11.44 -13.23 17.43
CA LEU A 407 -11.76 -14.21 18.45
C LEU A 407 -10.70 -14.18 19.56
N ILE A 408 -11.11 -13.93 20.80
CA ILE A 408 -10.27 -14.14 21.99
C ILE A 408 -10.80 -15.38 22.71
N ASN A 409 -9.95 -16.42 22.82
CA ASN A 409 -10.36 -17.73 23.36
C ASN A 409 -11.58 -18.35 22.67
N GLY A 410 -11.80 -18.00 21.39
CA GLY A 410 -12.95 -18.46 20.60
C GLY A 410 -14.19 -17.55 20.67
N GLU A 411 -14.21 -16.55 21.55
CA GLU A 411 -15.30 -15.57 21.64
C GLU A 411 -15.05 -14.37 20.74
N ASP A 412 -16.04 -13.98 19.93
CA ASP A 412 -15.96 -12.81 19.06
C ASP A 412 -15.96 -11.51 19.89
N ARG A 413 -14.95 -10.67 19.68
CA ARG A 413 -14.71 -9.42 20.40
C ARG A 413 -14.82 -8.25 19.43
N MET A 414 -15.47 -7.18 19.89
CA MET A 414 -15.75 -6.04 19.02
C MET A 414 -14.58 -5.05 18.97
N PRO A 415 -14.32 -4.43 17.80
CA PRO A 415 -13.37 -3.34 17.68
C PRO A 415 -13.66 -2.20 18.66
N SER A 416 -12.62 -1.67 19.31
CA SER A 416 -12.70 -0.38 20.03
C SER A 416 -12.61 0.79 19.07
N PHE A 417 -11.72 0.68 18.07
CA PHE A 417 -11.60 1.63 16.97
C PHE A 417 -11.31 0.86 15.68
N LYS A 418 -11.78 1.39 14.56
CA LYS A 418 -11.61 0.82 13.22
C LYS A 418 -11.32 1.96 12.25
N LYS A 419 -10.52 1.66 11.22
CA LYS A 419 -10.44 2.45 10.00
C LYS A 419 -10.22 1.57 8.77
N ASP A 420 -10.89 1.92 7.68
CA ASP A 420 -10.68 1.37 6.34
C ASP A 420 -9.89 2.38 5.48
N ILE A 421 -8.83 1.93 4.82
CA ILE A 421 -7.97 2.75 3.96
C ILE A 421 -8.06 2.20 2.55
N HIS A 422 -8.39 3.04 1.58
CA HIS A 422 -8.46 2.64 0.18
C HIS A 422 -7.11 2.83 -0.50
N TYR A 423 -6.64 1.78 -1.17
CA TYR A 423 -5.54 1.84 -2.12
C TYR A 423 -6.12 1.72 -3.52
N ASN A 424 -5.89 2.73 -4.35
CA ASN A 424 -6.40 2.82 -5.72
C ASN A 424 -5.24 2.76 -6.71
N PHE A 425 -5.44 2.01 -7.79
CA PHE A 425 -4.62 2.05 -8.99
C PHE A 425 -5.42 2.80 -10.05
N LEU A 426 -5.04 4.05 -10.33
CA LEU A 426 -5.88 4.99 -11.11
C LEU A 426 -7.28 5.08 -10.48
N ASN A 427 -8.33 4.90 -11.28
CA ASN A 427 -9.73 4.95 -10.86
C ASN A 427 -10.26 3.59 -10.36
N GLU A 428 -9.41 2.58 -10.25
CA GLU A 428 -9.80 1.23 -9.80
C GLU A 428 -9.29 0.95 -8.38
N ARG A 429 -10.16 0.40 -7.53
CA ARG A 429 -9.77 -0.07 -6.19
C ARG A 429 -8.73 -1.18 -6.33
N PHE A 430 -7.52 -0.97 -5.83
CA PHE A 430 -6.45 -1.96 -5.81
C PHE A 430 -6.59 -2.90 -4.61
N THR A 431 -6.70 -2.35 -3.39
CA THR A 431 -6.99 -3.11 -2.16
C THR A 431 -7.42 -2.16 -1.04
N ASN A 432 -8.00 -2.69 0.03
CA ASN A 432 -8.27 -1.97 1.27
C ASN A 432 -7.33 -2.48 2.37
N GLU A 433 -6.83 -1.58 3.21
CA GLU A 433 -6.25 -1.93 4.52
C GLU A 433 -7.28 -1.66 5.62
N TYR A 434 -7.50 -2.65 6.47
CA TYR A 434 -8.31 -2.53 7.67
C TYR A 434 -7.37 -2.36 8.86
N ARG A 435 -7.59 -1.34 9.68
CA ARG A 435 -6.82 -1.09 10.91
C ARG A 435 -7.77 -1.10 12.10
N ILE A 436 -7.53 -2.01 13.03
CA ILE A 436 -8.46 -2.30 14.11
C ILE A 436 -7.74 -2.30 15.44
N TRP A 437 -8.19 -1.45 16.36
CA TRP A 437 -7.84 -1.55 17.76
C TRP A 437 -8.83 -2.47 18.48
N LEU A 438 -8.31 -3.53 19.06
CA LEU A 438 -9.09 -4.52 19.82
C LEU A 438 -8.71 -4.44 21.30
N ASN A 439 -9.72 -4.39 22.17
CA ASN A 439 -9.52 -4.52 23.61
C ASN A 439 -9.24 -5.99 23.98
N VAL A 440 -8.15 -6.20 24.72
CA VAL A 440 -7.65 -7.51 25.17
C VAL A 440 -7.30 -7.49 26.66
N GLN A 441 -8.17 -6.90 27.49
CA GLN A 441 -8.04 -6.95 28.95
C GLN A 441 -7.88 -8.40 29.46
N GLU A 442 -8.67 -9.32 28.92
CA GLU A 442 -8.42 -10.76 29.04
C GLU A 442 -7.32 -11.16 28.04
N LEU A 443 -6.12 -11.42 28.54
CA LEU A 443 -4.92 -11.76 27.74
C LEU A 443 -4.97 -13.20 27.19
N GLY A 444 -6.06 -13.53 26.52
CA GLY A 444 -6.32 -14.82 25.89
C GLY A 444 -5.59 -15.02 24.56
N ASN A 445 -6.01 -16.08 23.88
CA ASN A 445 -5.51 -16.49 22.58
C ASN A 445 -6.32 -15.82 21.47
N LEU A 446 -5.68 -14.93 20.71
CA LEU A 446 -6.26 -14.28 19.54
C LEU A 446 -6.23 -15.21 18.34
N SER A 447 -7.34 -15.33 17.63
CA SER A 447 -7.42 -15.81 16.25
C SER A 447 -8.34 -14.88 15.45
N ILE A 448 -8.15 -14.83 14.13
CA ILE A 448 -8.94 -13.95 13.26
C ILE A 448 -9.51 -14.77 12.12
N LEU A 449 -10.82 -14.69 11.94
CA LEU A 449 -11.49 -15.21 10.75
C LEU A 449 -11.65 -14.07 9.76
N LEU A 450 -11.12 -14.23 8.55
CA LEU A 450 -11.32 -13.34 7.41
C LEU A 450 -12.09 -14.12 6.34
N ASN A 451 -13.27 -13.63 5.96
CA ASN A 451 -14.20 -14.27 5.03
C ASN A 451 -14.44 -15.75 5.37
N GLY A 452 -14.60 -16.03 6.67
CA GLY A 452 -14.84 -17.38 7.22
C GLY A 452 -13.62 -18.29 7.32
N LYS A 453 -12.42 -17.83 6.92
CA LYS A 453 -11.17 -18.61 6.99
C LYS A 453 -10.24 -18.05 8.06
N ILE A 454 -9.52 -18.93 8.76
CA ILE A 454 -8.50 -18.51 9.73
C ILE A 454 -7.36 -17.80 8.99
N ALA A 455 -7.10 -16.55 9.36
CA ALA A 455 -5.97 -15.77 8.88
C ALA A 455 -4.70 -16.10 9.68
N LYS A 456 -3.54 -16.00 9.03
CA LYS A 456 -2.25 -16.07 9.70
C LYS A 456 -1.99 -14.76 10.45
N LEU A 457 -1.71 -14.85 11.73
CA LEU A 457 -1.25 -13.73 12.55
C LEU A 457 0.25 -13.56 12.38
N SER A 458 0.68 -12.43 11.81
CA SER A 458 2.08 -12.06 11.70
C SER A 458 2.51 -11.20 12.88
N PHE A 459 3.50 -11.68 13.62
CA PHE A 459 4.08 -10.98 14.76
C PHE A 459 5.57 -11.31 14.88
N ASN A 460 6.41 -10.28 15.02
CA ASN A 460 7.87 -10.39 15.17
C ASN A 460 8.53 -11.34 14.14
N GLY A 461 8.16 -11.21 12.86
CA GLY A 461 8.69 -12.02 11.76
C GLY A 461 8.19 -13.47 11.69
N LYS A 462 7.27 -13.89 12.58
CA LYS A 462 6.70 -15.25 12.63
C LYS A 462 5.20 -15.23 12.32
N TRP A 463 4.67 -16.39 11.90
CA TRP A 463 3.26 -16.59 11.59
C TRP A 463 2.61 -17.61 12.53
N TYR A 464 1.40 -17.30 12.96
CA TYR A 464 0.63 -18.10 13.91
C TYR A 464 -0.82 -18.27 13.39
N ASN A 465 -1.49 -19.38 13.70
CA ASN A 465 -2.96 -19.46 13.53
C ASN A 465 -3.68 -18.83 14.73
N THR A 466 -3.05 -18.93 15.90
CA THR A 466 -3.53 -18.41 17.18
C THR A 466 -2.34 -17.82 17.92
N LEU A 467 -2.49 -16.64 18.51
CA LEU A 467 -1.40 -15.93 19.21
C LEU A 467 -1.86 -15.49 20.61
N SER A 468 -1.07 -15.82 21.63
CA SER A 468 -1.36 -15.38 23.00
C SER A 468 -1.09 -13.88 23.15
N MET A 469 -2.09 -13.13 23.60
CA MET A 469 -1.94 -11.70 23.88
C MET A 469 -1.02 -11.43 25.07
N LYS A 470 -0.85 -12.40 25.98
CA LYS A 470 0.17 -12.34 27.03
C LYS A 470 1.59 -12.23 26.44
N VAL A 471 1.91 -13.07 25.46
CA VAL A 471 3.23 -13.05 24.78
C VAL A 471 3.44 -11.73 24.03
N VAL A 472 2.40 -11.21 23.37
CA VAL A 472 2.48 -9.91 22.69
C VAL A 472 2.74 -8.80 23.70
N ARG A 473 1.98 -8.76 24.80
CA ARG A 473 2.14 -7.77 25.87
C ARG A 473 3.55 -7.81 26.48
N GLU A 474 4.03 -9.00 26.85
CA GLU A 474 5.37 -9.19 27.42
C GLU A 474 6.48 -8.73 26.46
N PHE A 475 6.33 -8.98 25.16
CA PHE A 475 7.26 -8.48 24.14
C PHE A 475 7.34 -6.94 24.16
N TYR A 476 6.22 -6.24 24.07
CA TYR A 476 6.20 -4.77 24.09
C TYR A 476 6.68 -4.21 25.44
N GLN A 477 6.32 -4.87 26.54
CA GLN A 477 6.79 -4.49 27.88
C GLN A 477 8.32 -4.62 28.01
N SER A 478 8.91 -5.70 27.48
CA SER A 478 10.37 -5.93 27.53
C SER A 478 11.17 -4.94 26.65
N LYS A 479 10.52 -4.34 25.66
CA LYS A 479 11.13 -3.35 24.75
C LYS A 479 10.95 -1.91 25.21
N SER A 480 10.10 -1.68 26.22
CA SER A 480 9.87 -0.35 26.78
C SER A 480 11.15 0.19 27.43
N THR A 481 11.53 1.40 27.06
CA THR A 481 12.62 2.18 27.65
C THR A 481 12.10 3.29 28.58
N LYS A 482 10.78 3.51 28.66
CA LYS A 482 10.11 4.37 29.66
C LYS A 482 10.53 4.01 31.09
N LYS A 483 11.16 4.95 31.81
CA LYS A 483 11.56 4.83 33.22
C LYS A 483 11.10 6.00 34.08
N GLU A 484 10.88 7.15 33.47
CA GLU A 484 10.48 8.40 34.12
C GLU A 484 9.13 8.85 33.54
N ASN A 485 8.29 9.47 34.37
CA ASN A 485 7.04 10.08 33.89
C ASN A 485 7.25 11.54 33.43
N SER A 486 8.42 11.84 32.87
CA SER A 486 8.79 13.17 32.39
C SER A 486 8.26 13.43 30.97
N TRP A 487 7.92 14.67 30.68
CA TRP A 487 7.43 15.10 29.36
C TRP A 487 8.42 16.04 28.70
N ILE A 488 8.77 15.77 27.44
CA ILE A 488 9.66 16.63 26.65
C ILE A 488 8.84 17.35 25.60
N PHE A 489 8.86 18.68 25.64
CA PHE A 489 8.25 19.57 24.67
C PHE A 489 9.29 20.04 23.66
N ILE A 490 8.92 20.11 22.38
CA ILE A 490 9.80 20.62 21.31
C ILE A 490 8.99 21.16 20.14
N ASP A 491 9.24 22.41 19.75
CA ASP A 491 8.78 22.94 18.47
C ASP A 491 9.76 22.51 17.37
N ARG A 492 10.86 23.26 17.21
CA ARG A 492 12.03 22.88 16.41
C ARG A 492 13.25 22.77 17.30
N ASP A 493 14.31 22.16 16.78
CA ASP A 493 15.57 22.10 17.53
C ASP A 493 16.19 23.49 17.70
N ASN A 494 15.97 24.43 16.77
CA ASN A 494 16.60 25.74 16.77
C ASN A 494 15.64 26.93 17.02
N GLN A 495 14.34 26.70 17.16
CA GLN A 495 13.32 27.76 17.26
C GLN A 495 12.13 27.29 18.10
N ALA A 496 11.58 28.19 18.90
CA ALA A 496 10.34 28.00 19.65
C ALA A 496 9.17 28.78 19.00
N ASP A 497 8.20 29.26 19.78
CA ASP A 497 7.04 30.06 19.36
C ASP A 497 6.01 29.33 18.47
N ASP A 498 5.85 28.02 18.66
CA ASP A 498 4.75 27.24 18.06
C ASP A 498 3.97 26.48 19.16
N ASN A 499 3.09 25.54 18.78
CA ASN A 499 2.13 24.91 19.69
C ASN A 499 2.75 24.29 20.96
N ALA A 500 3.98 23.76 20.91
CA ALA A 500 4.62 23.15 22.06
C ALA A 500 5.03 24.18 23.10
N GLU A 501 5.51 25.38 22.69
CA GLU A 501 5.82 26.48 23.62
C GLU A 501 4.58 26.91 24.41
N HIS A 502 3.44 27.11 23.73
CA HIS A 502 2.20 27.53 24.37
C HIS A 502 1.66 26.48 25.33
N LEU A 503 1.67 25.21 24.91
CA LEU A 503 1.22 24.12 25.77
C LEU A 503 2.16 23.93 26.97
N TYR A 504 3.48 24.03 26.78
CA TYR A 504 4.44 23.99 27.89
C TYR A 504 4.12 25.07 28.92
N ARG A 505 3.90 26.31 28.47
CA ARG A 505 3.59 27.44 29.36
C ARG A 505 2.28 27.20 30.13
N TYR A 506 1.25 26.65 29.48
CA TYR A 506 0.01 26.27 30.14
C TYR A 506 0.25 25.21 31.23
N VAL A 507 1.00 24.14 30.93
CA VAL A 507 1.27 23.07 31.91
C VAL A 507 2.15 23.58 33.05
N MET A 508 3.18 24.37 32.76
CA MET A 508 4.04 25.00 33.76
C MET A 508 3.23 25.83 34.77
N ASN A 509 2.26 26.60 34.30
CA ASN A 509 1.49 27.52 35.15
C ASN A 509 0.32 26.85 35.88
N ASN A 510 -0.33 25.86 35.28
CA ASN A 510 -1.54 25.23 35.83
C ASN A 510 -1.29 23.87 36.50
N HIS A 511 -0.19 23.21 36.14
CA HIS A 511 0.16 21.85 36.58
C HIS A 511 1.65 21.75 36.98
N PRO A 512 2.10 22.54 37.97
CA PRO A 512 3.51 22.58 38.40
C PRO A 512 4.01 21.24 38.97
N GLU A 513 3.12 20.30 39.29
CA GLU A 513 3.47 18.94 39.72
C GLU A 513 4.03 18.07 38.59
N LYS A 514 3.89 18.48 37.32
CA LYS A 514 4.41 17.72 36.17
C LYS A 514 5.90 17.96 35.98
N ASP A 515 6.65 16.87 35.81
CA ASP A 515 8.08 16.95 35.43
C ASP A 515 8.20 17.17 33.92
N ILE A 516 8.29 18.44 33.52
CA ILE A 516 8.32 18.87 32.12
C ILE A 516 9.66 19.54 31.77
N TYR A 517 10.10 19.35 30.52
CA TYR A 517 11.30 19.97 29.95
C TYR A 517 10.99 20.50 28.56
N PHE A 518 11.64 21.61 28.18
CA PHE A 518 11.54 22.17 26.83
C PHE A 518 12.89 22.02 26.12
N ALA A 519 12.93 21.21 25.05
CA ALA A 519 14.16 20.93 24.32
C ALA A 519 14.42 21.99 23.24
N LEU A 520 15.60 22.62 23.29
CA LEU A 520 16.01 23.67 22.37
C LEU A 520 17.54 23.72 22.26
N ASN A 521 18.09 24.16 21.14
CA ASN A 521 19.53 24.43 21.04
C ASN A 521 19.89 25.68 21.86
N LYS A 522 21.00 25.63 22.59
CA LYS A 522 21.49 26.74 23.43
C LYS A 522 21.76 28.04 22.67
N ASN A 523 22.11 27.93 21.40
CA ASN A 523 22.36 29.08 20.51
C ASN A 523 21.09 29.64 19.85
N SER A 524 19.90 29.10 20.18
CA SER A 524 18.64 29.65 19.67
C SER A 524 18.39 31.05 20.25
N LYS A 525 17.82 31.95 19.44
CA LYS A 525 17.42 33.29 19.88
C LYS A 525 16.38 33.27 21.01
N ASP A 526 15.63 32.18 21.14
CA ASP A 526 14.55 32.02 22.12
C ASP A 526 15.06 31.50 23.47
N TRP A 527 16.29 30.98 23.56
CA TRP A 527 16.82 30.34 24.76
C TRP A 527 16.78 31.26 25.98
N ASP A 528 17.38 32.45 25.89
CA ASP A 528 17.47 33.38 27.02
C ASP A 528 16.10 33.93 27.45
N ARG A 529 15.19 34.14 26.49
CA ARG A 529 13.82 34.58 26.75
C ARG A 529 13.07 33.51 27.56
N LEU A 530 13.07 32.27 27.09
CA LEU A 530 12.38 31.17 27.75
C LEU A 530 12.98 30.83 29.12
N ASN A 531 14.31 30.90 29.25
CA ASN A 531 14.97 30.71 30.55
C ASN A 531 14.52 31.77 31.59
N LYS A 532 14.40 33.04 31.16
CA LYS A 532 13.87 34.12 32.02
C LYS A 532 12.40 33.93 32.38
N GLU A 533 11.61 33.32 31.50
CA GLU A 533 10.21 32.97 31.77
C GLU A 533 10.05 31.77 32.74
N GLY A 534 11.13 31.10 33.13
CA GLY A 534 11.12 29.96 34.05
C GLY A 534 11.02 28.59 33.38
N PHE A 535 11.25 28.50 32.06
CA PHE A 535 11.25 27.21 31.36
C PHE A 535 12.44 26.35 31.84
N LYS A 536 12.17 25.07 32.08
CA LYS A 536 13.21 24.05 32.30
C LYS A 536 13.78 23.64 30.94
N LEU A 537 14.78 24.38 30.49
CA LEU A 537 15.40 24.16 29.18
C LEU A 537 16.33 22.95 29.19
N LEU A 538 16.26 22.17 28.11
CA LEU A 538 17.06 20.97 27.89
C LEU A 538 17.85 21.14 26.59
N GLU A 539 19.17 21.28 26.68
CA GLU A 539 20.02 21.57 25.52
C GLU A 539 19.95 20.41 24.52
N PHE A 540 19.39 20.67 23.34
CA PHE A 540 19.19 19.66 22.30
C PHE A 540 20.52 19.03 21.89
N LYS A 541 20.53 17.70 21.71
CA LYS A 541 21.73 16.86 21.48
C LYS A 541 22.75 16.79 22.62
N SER A 542 22.51 17.42 23.77
CA SER A 542 23.35 17.20 24.95
C SER A 542 23.18 15.78 25.50
N LYS A 543 24.16 15.30 26.29
CA LYS A 543 24.04 14.00 26.99
C LYS A 543 22.84 13.96 27.94
N GLU A 544 22.52 15.10 28.55
CA GLU A 544 21.37 15.23 29.44
C GLU A 544 20.06 15.07 28.65
N PHE A 545 19.95 15.74 27.51
CA PHE A 545 18.82 15.58 26.59
C PHE A 545 18.65 14.12 26.16
N GLU A 546 19.73 13.47 25.69
CA GLU A 546 19.65 12.09 25.24
C GLU A 546 19.26 11.12 26.36
N ASN A 547 19.75 11.35 27.58
CA ASN A 547 19.38 10.53 28.74
C ASN A 547 17.90 10.73 29.10
N LYS A 548 17.42 11.97 29.15
CA LYS A 548 16.01 12.27 29.40
C LYS A 548 15.10 11.72 28.30
N LEU A 549 15.46 11.90 27.03
CA LEU A 549 14.70 11.40 25.89
C LEU A 549 14.55 9.87 25.88
N LYS A 550 15.59 9.14 26.28
CA LYS A 550 15.52 7.68 26.41
C LYS A 550 14.54 7.24 27.49
N ASN A 551 14.49 7.95 28.61
CA ASN A 551 13.76 7.53 29.81
C ASN A 551 12.35 8.12 29.92
N CYS A 552 12.03 9.22 29.23
CA CYS A 552 10.78 9.96 29.39
C CYS A 552 9.54 9.13 29.04
N SER A 553 8.35 9.60 29.42
CA SER A 553 7.09 8.95 29.06
C SER A 553 6.49 9.53 27.78
N LYS A 554 6.65 10.84 27.56
CA LYS A 554 6.00 11.57 26.47
C LYS A 554 6.95 12.49 25.70
N ILE A 555 6.77 12.52 24.38
CA ILE A 555 7.39 13.49 23.47
C ILE A 555 6.25 14.30 22.86
N ILE A 556 6.22 15.60 23.13
CA ILE A 556 5.15 16.50 22.73
C ILE A 556 5.74 17.51 21.76
N SER A 557 5.30 17.48 20.50
CA SER A 557 5.94 18.27 19.46
C SER A 557 5.00 18.84 18.41
N SER A 558 5.28 20.07 17.99
CA SER A 558 4.65 20.73 16.82
C SER A 558 5.13 20.16 15.48
N HIS A 559 6.25 19.43 15.50
CA HIS A 559 6.88 18.83 14.34
C HIS A 559 6.91 17.30 14.46
N ILE A 560 7.20 16.59 13.36
CA ILE A 560 7.27 15.12 13.34
C ILE A 560 8.43 14.59 12.48
N ASP A 561 9.44 15.43 12.29
CA ASP A 561 10.60 15.15 11.49
C ASP A 561 11.45 14.00 12.06
N GLY A 562 12.29 13.41 11.20
CA GLY A 562 13.11 12.24 11.56
C GLY A 562 14.07 12.52 12.73
N TYR A 563 14.59 13.75 12.84
CA TYR A 563 15.48 14.13 13.94
C TYR A 563 14.78 14.18 15.30
N ILE A 564 13.45 14.15 15.35
CA ILE A 564 12.66 14.07 16.59
C ILE A 564 12.17 12.63 16.78
N THR A 565 11.48 12.08 15.78
CA THR A 565 10.82 10.77 15.86
C THR A 565 11.77 9.58 15.85
N HIS A 566 12.95 9.72 15.23
CA HIS A 566 13.97 8.68 15.07
C HIS A 566 15.36 9.24 15.44
N TYR A 567 15.44 10.03 16.51
CA TYR A 567 16.67 10.72 16.92
C TYR A 567 17.90 9.81 16.98
N PHE A 568 17.77 8.59 17.52
CA PHE A 568 18.86 7.62 17.65
C PHE A 568 19.11 6.77 16.38
N GLY A 569 18.33 6.98 15.31
CA GLY A 569 18.39 6.17 14.09
C GLY A 569 17.88 4.74 14.25
N ASP A 570 17.21 4.43 15.35
CA ASP A 570 16.65 3.11 15.67
C ASP A 570 15.21 3.23 16.25
N ASN A 571 14.67 2.10 16.71
CA ASN A 571 13.30 1.99 17.21
C ASN A 571 13.18 2.29 18.73
N SER A 572 14.20 2.87 19.37
CA SER A 572 14.25 3.08 20.83
C SER A 572 13.20 4.05 21.36
N LEU A 573 12.62 4.90 20.51
CA LEU A 573 11.59 5.87 20.87
C LEU A 573 10.17 5.40 20.55
N LEU A 574 9.98 4.22 19.94
CA LEU A 574 8.66 3.74 19.51
C LEU A 574 7.72 3.35 20.67
N ASP A 575 8.22 3.30 21.91
CA ASP A 575 7.44 3.04 23.11
C ASP A 575 6.90 4.31 23.78
N LYS A 576 7.45 5.48 23.44
CA LYS A 576 7.06 6.81 23.96
C LYS A 576 5.69 7.21 23.45
N ASP A 577 4.91 7.95 24.24
CA ASP A 577 3.72 8.57 23.67
C ASP A 577 4.13 9.82 22.91
N TYR A 578 3.95 9.77 21.58
CA TYR A 578 4.23 10.91 20.73
C TYR A 578 2.94 11.71 20.50
N ILE A 579 2.94 12.96 20.93
CA ILE A 579 1.82 13.87 20.80
C ILE A 579 2.20 14.86 19.70
N PHE A 580 1.56 14.70 18.54
CA PHE A 580 1.79 15.57 17.40
C PHE A 580 0.80 16.73 17.45
N LEU A 581 1.33 17.91 17.80
CA LEU A 581 0.59 19.16 17.92
C LEU A 581 0.41 19.88 16.57
N GLN A 582 1.13 19.45 15.53
CA GLN A 582 1.21 20.12 14.23
C GLN A 582 1.76 21.56 14.30
N HIS A 583 2.04 22.15 13.14
CA HIS A 583 2.48 23.53 12.97
C HIS A 583 1.59 24.30 11.96
N GLY A 584 0.43 23.73 11.63
CA GLY A 584 -0.53 24.26 10.66
C GLY A 584 -1.56 23.19 10.29
N VAL A 585 -2.69 23.62 9.71
CA VAL A 585 -3.77 22.72 9.29
C VAL A 585 -3.33 21.87 8.11
N THR A 586 -3.47 20.54 8.23
CA THR A 586 -3.19 19.58 7.16
C THR A 586 -4.34 19.60 6.15
N LYS A 587 -4.32 20.59 5.24
CA LYS A 587 -5.35 20.78 4.19
C LYS A 587 -5.11 19.96 2.91
N ASP A 588 -3.85 19.61 2.67
CA ASP A 588 -3.38 18.84 1.51
C ASP A 588 -3.01 17.40 1.92
N ASP A 589 -2.97 16.48 0.96
CA ASP A 589 -2.64 15.08 1.23
C ASP A 589 -1.13 14.90 1.49
N MET A 590 -0.82 14.72 2.77
CA MET A 590 0.48 14.42 3.34
C MET A 590 0.60 12.96 3.81
N SER A 591 -0.36 12.10 3.46
CA SER A 591 -0.37 10.69 3.85
C SER A 591 0.89 9.91 3.46
N PRO A 592 1.59 10.17 2.33
CA PRO A 592 2.84 9.46 2.03
C PRO A 592 3.93 9.66 3.09
N TRP A 593 3.97 10.84 3.71
CA TRP A 593 4.94 11.15 4.77
C TRP A 593 4.40 10.75 6.14
N LEU A 594 3.19 11.15 6.49
CA LEU A 594 2.62 10.91 7.82
C LEU A 594 2.39 9.41 8.09
N ASN A 595 2.04 8.60 7.08
CA ASN A 595 1.88 7.15 7.26
C ASN A 595 3.18 6.40 7.59
N THR A 596 4.34 7.05 7.46
CA THR A 596 5.64 6.50 7.89
C THR A 596 5.88 6.67 9.39
N LYS A 597 5.05 7.45 10.08
CA LYS A 597 5.19 7.78 11.50
C LYS A 597 4.36 6.83 12.35
N GLU A 598 4.97 5.72 12.78
CA GLU A 598 4.25 4.61 13.42
C GLU A 598 3.86 4.88 14.90
N ASN A 599 4.44 5.88 15.56
CA ASN A 599 4.32 6.06 17.01
C ASN A 599 3.46 7.26 17.48
N ILE A 600 2.58 7.79 16.63
CA ILE A 600 1.67 8.86 17.06
C ILE A 600 0.61 8.30 18.02
N SER A 601 0.58 8.79 19.26
CA SER A 601 -0.44 8.47 20.25
C SER A 601 -1.60 9.48 20.21
N ILE A 602 -1.29 10.76 19.94
CA ILE A 602 -2.29 11.82 19.69
C ILE A 602 -1.86 12.62 18.45
N PHE A 603 -2.77 12.77 17.50
CA PHE A 603 -2.69 13.68 16.37
C PHE A 603 -3.79 14.74 16.58
N ILE A 604 -3.43 15.98 16.94
CA ILE A 604 -4.45 17.01 17.14
C ILE A 604 -4.87 17.61 15.80
N THR A 605 -6.16 17.91 15.63
CA THR A 605 -6.71 18.63 14.47
C THR A 605 -7.52 19.82 14.95
N THR A 606 -7.70 20.82 14.08
CA THR A 606 -8.39 22.07 14.40
C THR A 606 -9.59 22.38 13.53
N THR A 607 -9.80 21.68 12.42
CA THR A 607 -11.01 21.83 11.58
C THR A 607 -11.73 20.49 11.42
N LYS A 608 -13.04 20.56 11.13
CA LYS A 608 -13.87 19.35 10.94
C LYS A 608 -13.42 18.56 9.71
N ASP A 609 -13.10 19.26 8.63
CA ASP A 609 -12.66 18.63 7.39
C ASP A 609 -11.27 18.01 7.52
N GLU A 610 -10.35 18.67 8.22
CA GLU A 610 -9.04 18.08 8.55
C GLU A 610 -9.21 16.79 9.35
N TYR A 611 -9.98 16.83 10.44
CA TYR A 611 -10.28 15.65 11.25
C TYR A 611 -10.86 14.51 10.41
N ASN A 612 -11.83 14.82 9.55
CA ASN A 612 -12.48 13.83 8.71
C ASN A 612 -11.51 13.25 7.68
N SER A 613 -10.72 14.11 7.03
CA SER A 613 -9.76 13.73 6.00
C SER A 613 -8.67 12.79 6.52
N ILE A 614 -8.38 12.81 7.83
CA ILE A 614 -7.36 11.98 8.46
C ILE A 614 -7.94 10.76 9.16
N SER A 615 -9.14 10.81 9.73
CA SER A 615 -9.66 9.75 10.61
C SER A 615 -10.79 8.88 10.03
N GLU A 616 -11.54 9.38 9.05
CA GLU A 616 -12.72 8.68 8.50
C GLU A 616 -12.34 7.61 7.47
N ASP A 617 -13.23 6.63 7.28
CA ASP A 617 -13.03 5.53 6.34
C ASP A 617 -12.86 6.03 4.89
N GLY A 618 -11.99 5.34 4.13
CA GLY A 618 -11.66 5.69 2.75
C GLY A 618 -10.55 6.74 2.60
N SER A 619 -10.19 7.43 3.68
CA SER A 619 -9.03 8.32 3.73
C SER A 619 -7.70 7.56 3.52
N PRO A 620 -6.69 8.16 2.86
CA PRO A 620 -5.39 7.52 2.64
C PRO A 620 -4.51 7.46 3.90
N TYR A 621 -4.91 8.12 5.00
CA TYR A 621 -4.14 8.16 6.25
C TYR A 621 -4.33 6.89 7.10
N ARG A 622 -3.32 6.48 7.88
CA ARG A 622 -3.36 5.27 8.72
C ARG A 622 -3.89 5.46 10.13
N PHE A 623 -4.29 6.67 10.50
CA PHE A 623 -4.69 7.02 11.87
C PHE A 623 -6.19 6.84 12.07
N THR A 624 -6.58 6.18 13.16
CA THR A 624 -7.98 5.97 13.53
C THR A 624 -8.46 7.11 14.45
N LYS A 625 -9.74 7.10 14.80
CA LYS A 625 -10.31 8.02 15.83
C LYS A 625 -9.69 7.83 17.23
N LYS A 626 -8.92 6.75 17.45
CA LYS A 626 -8.10 6.59 18.67
C LYS A 626 -6.99 7.62 18.72
N GLU A 627 -6.24 7.79 17.62
CA GLU A 627 -5.09 8.69 17.55
C GLU A 627 -5.50 10.11 17.21
N VAL A 628 -6.43 10.31 16.27
CA VAL A 628 -6.83 11.65 15.80
C VAL A 628 -7.81 12.28 16.77
N LYS A 629 -7.50 13.48 17.25
CA LYS A 629 -8.29 14.23 18.23
C LYS A 629 -8.60 15.63 17.72
N PHE A 630 -9.88 16.00 17.76
CA PHE A 630 -10.31 17.33 17.40
C PHE A 630 -10.26 18.25 18.64
N LEU A 631 -9.13 18.93 18.84
CA LEU A 631 -8.84 19.68 20.08
C LEU A 631 -8.52 21.17 19.85
N GLY A 632 -8.17 21.54 18.61
CA GLY A 632 -7.65 22.87 18.28
C GLY A 632 -6.17 23.04 18.61
N PHE A 633 -5.54 24.10 18.11
CA PHE A 633 -4.11 24.36 18.27
C PHE A 633 -3.80 25.14 19.55
N PRO A 634 -2.88 24.68 20.42
CA PRO A 634 -2.48 25.41 21.63
C PRO A 634 -2.10 26.88 21.39
N ARG A 635 -1.43 27.20 20.27
CA ARG A 635 -1.05 28.59 19.96
C ARG A 635 -2.25 29.52 19.75
N TYR A 636 -3.43 28.96 19.44
CA TYR A 636 -4.64 29.75 19.18
C TYR A 636 -5.18 30.47 20.43
N ASP A 637 -4.89 29.99 21.64
CA ASP A 637 -5.26 30.68 22.88
C ASP A 637 -4.61 32.06 22.95
N SER A 638 -3.29 32.12 22.70
CA SER A 638 -2.57 33.39 22.63
C SER A 638 -2.88 34.16 21.35
N LEU A 639 -3.13 33.48 20.23
CA LEU A 639 -3.45 34.14 18.95
C LEU A 639 -4.72 34.97 19.08
N LEU A 640 -5.80 34.37 19.59
CA LEU A 640 -7.12 34.98 19.69
C LEU A 640 -7.19 36.07 20.77
N SER A 641 -6.53 35.87 21.92
CA SER A 641 -6.59 36.81 23.06
C SER A 641 -5.99 38.18 22.78
N LYS A 642 -5.06 38.29 21.81
CA LYS A 642 -4.41 39.56 21.45
C LYS A 642 -4.78 40.02 20.03
N ASN A 643 -5.89 39.53 19.46
CA ASN A 643 -6.31 39.96 18.13
C ASN A 643 -6.63 41.45 18.11
N THR A 644 -6.15 42.15 17.08
CA THR A 644 -6.45 43.57 16.87
C THR A 644 -7.29 43.76 15.61
N PHE A 645 -8.29 44.64 15.73
CA PHE A 645 -9.15 45.06 14.63
C PHE A 645 -8.82 46.50 14.24
N ASN A 646 -9.24 46.92 13.04
CA ASN A 646 -9.03 48.28 12.50
C ASN A 646 -7.57 48.67 12.19
N THR A 647 -6.68 47.69 12.00
CA THR A 647 -5.35 47.96 11.44
C THR A 647 -5.44 48.16 9.92
N LYS A 648 -4.37 48.70 9.31
CA LYS A 648 -4.23 48.81 7.85
C LYS A 648 -3.10 47.95 7.30
N ASN A 649 -2.65 46.95 8.05
CA ASN A 649 -1.54 46.09 7.67
C ASN A 649 -2.03 44.97 6.73
N ILE A 650 -1.52 44.89 5.51
CA ILE A 650 -1.79 43.79 4.59
C ILE A 650 -0.56 42.89 4.55
N LEU A 651 -0.74 41.63 4.92
CA LEU A 651 0.34 40.65 4.95
C LEU A 651 0.45 39.99 3.58
N VAL A 652 1.67 39.87 3.05
CA VAL A 652 1.96 39.14 1.82
C VAL A 652 2.92 38.00 2.15
N MET A 653 2.42 36.77 2.14
CA MET A 653 3.14 35.59 2.63
C MET A 653 3.09 34.42 1.65
N PRO A 654 3.94 34.43 0.62
CA PRO A 654 3.99 33.33 -0.33
C PRO A 654 4.66 32.08 0.25
N THR A 655 4.16 30.91 -0.15
CA THR A 655 4.72 29.60 0.20
C THR A 655 6.00 29.35 -0.61
N TRP A 656 6.86 28.43 -0.20
CA TRP A 656 8.06 28.04 -0.95
C TRP A 656 7.73 26.96 -1.99
N ARG A 657 8.58 26.78 -3.02
CA ARG A 657 8.50 25.64 -3.96
C ARG A 657 9.77 24.80 -3.88
N GLN A 658 9.66 23.48 -4.04
CA GLN A 658 10.80 22.57 -3.84
C GLN A 658 11.79 22.61 -5.00
N ASN A 659 11.31 22.92 -6.21
CA ASN A 659 12.11 23.01 -7.43
C ASN A 659 12.82 24.36 -7.64
N ILE A 660 12.51 25.39 -6.85
CA ILE A 660 13.12 26.72 -6.99
C ILE A 660 14.22 27.02 -5.97
N ILE A 661 14.36 26.20 -4.93
CA ILE A 661 15.37 26.37 -3.88
C ILE A 661 16.45 25.30 -3.99
N GLY A 662 17.67 25.59 -3.54
CA GLY A 662 18.76 24.62 -3.63
C GLY A 662 18.58 23.38 -2.74
N ASN A 663 19.43 22.38 -3.00
CA ASN A 663 19.44 21.09 -2.31
C ASN A 663 19.71 21.24 -0.81
N SER A 664 19.14 20.34 0.00
CA SER A 664 19.40 20.29 1.45
C SER A 664 20.83 19.83 1.74
N VAL A 665 21.49 20.51 2.69
CA VAL A 665 22.86 20.18 3.13
C VAL A 665 22.83 19.43 4.46
N ASN A 666 22.19 20.00 5.49
CA ASN A 666 22.03 19.38 6.81
C ASN A 666 20.90 20.07 7.60
N GLY A 667 20.02 19.29 8.25
CA GLY A 667 18.86 19.82 8.96
C GLY A 667 17.95 20.64 8.03
N SER A 668 17.70 21.89 8.41
CA SER A 668 16.90 22.86 7.63
C SER A 668 17.72 23.70 6.63
N LYS A 669 19.05 23.56 6.57
CA LYS A 669 19.94 24.39 5.73
C LYS A 669 20.01 23.91 4.28
N ARG A 670 20.00 24.82 3.31
CA ARG A 670 20.01 24.54 1.86
C ARG A 670 21.09 25.32 1.10
N ASN A 671 21.42 24.86 -0.11
CA ASN A 671 22.27 25.61 -1.06
C ASN A 671 21.49 26.79 -1.67
N PHE A 672 22.21 27.83 -2.09
CA PHE A 672 21.64 28.98 -2.80
C PHE A 672 21.42 28.66 -4.28
N ASN A 673 20.28 29.03 -4.84
CA ASN A 673 19.98 28.93 -6.27
C ASN A 673 20.25 30.27 -6.97
N SER A 674 21.28 30.34 -7.83
CA SER A 674 21.63 31.56 -8.57
C SER A 674 20.54 32.00 -9.55
N ASP A 675 19.72 31.07 -10.05
CA ASP A 675 18.74 31.32 -11.10
C ASP A 675 17.33 31.60 -10.53
N PHE A 676 17.23 31.83 -9.22
CA PHE A 676 15.97 32.00 -8.50
C PHE A 676 15.09 33.11 -9.11
N MET A 677 15.67 34.25 -9.48
CA MET A 677 14.91 35.38 -10.06
C MET A 677 14.34 35.08 -11.45
N GLU A 678 14.85 34.06 -12.15
CA GLU A 678 14.31 33.62 -13.44
C GLU A 678 13.07 32.74 -13.32
N THR A 679 12.78 32.27 -12.10
CA THR A 679 11.65 31.38 -11.82
C THR A 679 10.32 32.09 -12.01
N ASN A 680 9.30 31.32 -12.40
CA ASN A 680 7.93 31.83 -12.52
C ASN A 680 7.43 32.44 -11.19
N TYR A 681 7.79 31.80 -10.08
CA TYR A 681 7.52 32.26 -8.72
C TYR A 681 8.07 33.66 -8.43
N ALA A 682 9.38 33.85 -8.66
CA ALA A 682 10.03 35.11 -8.34
C ALA A 682 9.48 36.25 -9.21
N LYS A 683 9.26 36.00 -10.51
CA LYS A 683 8.71 36.99 -11.46
C LYS A 683 7.33 37.49 -11.03
N HIS A 684 6.39 36.61 -10.70
CA HIS A 684 5.04 37.01 -10.33
C HIS A 684 4.98 37.79 -9.00
N TRP A 685 5.68 37.32 -7.95
CA TRP A 685 5.72 38.05 -6.69
C TRP A 685 6.48 39.38 -6.80
N HIS A 686 7.56 39.41 -7.59
CA HIS A 686 8.31 40.63 -7.85
C HIS A 686 7.46 41.68 -8.59
N ASN A 687 6.75 41.28 -9.63
CA ASN A 687 5.85 42.16 -10.38
C ASN A 687 4.75 42.72 -9.50
N PHE A 688 4.04 41.85 -8.74
CA PHE A 688 3.00 42.28 -7.82
C PHE A 688 3.51 43.32 -6.81
N LEU A 689 4.64 43.07 -6.14
CA LEU A 689 5.21 43.99 -5.14
C LEU A 689 5.61 45.34 -5.76
N ASN A 690 5.97 45.39 -7.04
CA ASN A 690 6.36 46.61 -7.75
C ASN A 690 5.22 47.22 -8.59
N GLY A 691 4.02 46.62 -8.56
CA GLY A 691 2.89 47.05 -9.37
C GLY A 691 2.23 48.35 -8.89
N ASP A 692 1.55 49.04 -9.82
CA ASP A 692 0.88 50.32 -9.56
C ASP A 692 -0.24 50.21 -8.52
N MET A 693 -0.94 49.06 -8.44
CA MET A 693 -1.99 48.84 -7.44
C MET A 693 -1.43 48.89 -6.02
N VAL A 694 -0.29 48.23 -5.75
CA VAL A 694 0.36 48.25 -4.43
C VAL A 694 0.78 49.67 -4.06
N LYS A 695 1.37 50.41 -5.02
CA LYS A 695 1.74 51.82 -4.84
C LYS A 695 0.52 52.70 -4.54
N LYS A 696 -0.60 52.48 -5.24
CA LYS A 696 -1.89 53.17 -5.03
C LYS A 696 -2.41 52.91 -3.60
N LEU A 697 -2.44 51.66 -3.15
CA LEU A 697 -2.91 51.28 -1.81
C LEU A 697 -2.09 51.95 -0.69
N VAL A 698 -0.77 52.00 -0.83
CA VAL A 698 0.10 52.63 0.19
C VAL A 698 -0.03 54.15 0.16
N ASN A 699 0.16 54.78 -1.01
CA ASN A 699 0.30 56.24 -1.07
C ASN A 699 -1.04 56.99 -1.01
N GLN A 700 -2.13 56.42 -1.56
CA GLN A 700 -3.43 57.11 -1.63
C GLN A 700 -4.39 56.67 -0.51
N TYR A 701 -4.36 55.40 -0.10
CA TYR A 701 -5.31 54.85 0.87
C TYR A 701 -4.68 54.57 2.25
N GLY A 702 -3.36 54.73 2.37
CA GLY A 702 -2.62 54.62 3.62
C GLY A 702 -2.53 53.19 4.17
N TYR A 703 -2.57 52.17 3.31
CA TYR A 703 -2.31 50.79 3.70
C TYR A 703 -0.82 50.56 3.95
N ASN A 704 -0.50 49.63 4.85
CA ASN A 704 0.86 49.20 5.11
C ASN A 704 1.05 47.77 4.61
N ILE A 705 1.89 47.58 3.60
CA ILE A 705 2.15 46.25 3.03
C ILE A 705 3.36 45.64 3.73
N ILE A 706 3.20 44.41 4.25
CA ILE A 706 4.26 43.67 4.92
C ILE A 706 4.54 42.39 4.14
N PHE A 707 5.71 42.30 3.51
CA PHE A 707 6.19 41.12 2.82
C PHE A 707 6.95 40.19 3.76
N ALA A 708 6.35 39.03 4.05
CA ALA A 708 6.83 38.04 5.00
C ALA A 708 6.83 36.63 4.37
N PRO A 709 7.77 36.35 3.43
CA PRO A 709 7.78 35.06 2.75
C PRO A 709 8.20 33.92 3.69
N HIS A 710 7.84 32.69 3.29
CA HIS A 710 8.18 31.46 4.01
C HIS A 710 9.67 31.38 4.40
N PRO A 711 10.07 30.75 5.53
CA PRO A 711 11.48 30.67 5.96
C PRO A 711 12.47 30.24 4.87
N ASN A 712 12.11 29.24 4.07
CA ASN A 712 12.95 28.74 2.96
C ASN A 712 13.18 29.76 1.81
N ILE A 713 12.45 30.87 1.79
CA ILE A 713 12.56 31.95 0.80
C ILE A 713 13.31 33.16 1.38
N GLN A 714 13.51 33.25 2.69
CA GLN A 714 14.12 34.43 3.32
C GLN A 714 15.57 34.70 2.92
N GLU A 715 16.32 33.66 2.54
CA GLU A 715 17.68 33.80 1.99
C GLU A 715 17.70 34.48 0.62
N TYR A 716 16.56 34.51 -0.09
CA TYR A 716 16.41 35.13 -1.41
C TYR A 716 15.82 36.55 -1.33
N LEU A 717 15.50 37.05 -0.12
CA LEU A 717 14.97 38.42 0.05
C LEU A 717 15.93 39.47 -0.51
N ASP A 718 17.23 39.24 -0.40
CA ASP A 718 18.26 40.19 -0.81
C ASP A 718 18.39 40.29 -2.35
N VAL A 719 17.85 39.32 -3.10
CA VAL A 719 17.82 39.36 -4.58
C VAL A 719 16.48 39.89 -5.13
N PHE A 720 15.46 40.07 -4.29
CA PHE A 720 14.25 40.79 -4.68
C PHE A 720 14.50 42.30 -4.71
N THR A 721 14.04 42.98 -5.76
CA THR A 721 13.91 44.45 -5.72
C THR A 721 12.56 44.80 -5.07
N ILE A 722 12.60 45.20 -3.80
CA ILE A 722 11.42 45.53 -2.99
C ILE A 722 11.36 47.05 -2.80
N PRO A 723 10.23 47.73 -3.16
CA PRO A 723 10.08 49.15 -2.94
C PRO A 723 10.22 49.56 -1.46
N LYS A 724 10.85 50.71 -1.19
CA LYS A 724 11.09 51.23 0.18
C LYS A 724 9.83 51.45 1.02
N TYR A 725 8.67 51.59 0.39
CA TYR A 725 7.39 51.77 1.06
C TYR A 725 6.72 50.44 1.44
N ILE A 726 7.35 49.30 1.17
CA ILE A 726 6.92 47.97 1.61
C ILE A 726 7.83 47.54 2.75
N ASN A 727 7.23 47.09 3.86
CA ASN A 727 7.97 46.55 4.98
C ASN A 727 8.32 45.09 4.73
N THR A 728 9.59 44.73 4.86
CA THR A 728 10.03 43.33 4.83
C THR A 728 10.10 42.79 6.25
N TRP A 729 9.65 41.56 6.47
CA TRP A 729 9.69 40.91 7.77
C TRP A 729 10.42 39.56 7.70
N ARG A 730 11.36 39.33 8.62
CA ARG A 730 12.06 38.04 8.76
C ARG A 730 11.61 37.28 10.01
N TYR A 731 11.66 35.95 9.96
CA TYR A 731 11.34 35.13 11.16
C TYR A 731 12.34 35.36 12.29
N SER A 732 13.56 35.82 11.99
CA SER A 732 14.53 36.22 13.01
C SER A 732 14.11 37.46 13.79
N GLU A 733 13.34 38.38 13.18
CA GLU A 733 13.08 39.73 13.68
C GLU A 733 11.85 39.84 14.59
N GLY A 734 10.96 38.84 14.63
CA GLY A 734 9.75 38.94 15.43
C GLY A 734 8.99 37.64 15.66
N ASN A 735 7.78 37.79 16.21
CA ASN A 735 6.81 36.74 16.48
C ASN A 735 5.75 36.73 15.37
N ILE A 736 5.51 35.58 14.74
CA ILE A 736 4.57 35.46 13.61
C ILE A 736 3.11 35.63 14.04
N GLN A 737 2.74 35.19 15.24
CA GLN A 737 1.38 35.35 15.75
C GLN A 737 1.05 36.83 15.95
N LYS A 738 2.02 37.63 16.40
CA LYS A 738 1.86 39.09 16.47
C LYS A 738 1.58 39.69 15.09
N LEU A 739 2.30 39.22 14.06
CA LEU A 739 2.07 39.64 12.69
C LEU A 739 0.63 39.33 12.25
N PHE A 740 0.11 38.13 12.55
CA PHE A 740 -1.29 37.76 12.26
C PHE A 740 -2.30 38.59 13.07
N GLN A 741 -2.02 38.86 14.34
CA GLN A 741 -2.86 39.68 15.23
C GLN A 741 -2.99 41.12 14.75
N GLU A 742 -1.91 41.69 14.21
CA GLU A 742 -1.85 43.06 13.69
C GLU A 742 -2.21 43.16 12.20
N GLY A 743 -2.25 42.05 11.46
CA GLY A 743 -2.67 42.02 10.06
C GLY A 743 -4.18 42.27 9.91
N MET A 744 -4.58 43.05 8.92
CA MET A 744 -5.98 43.23 8.52
C MET A 744 -6.44 42.11 7.59
N MET A 745 -5.57 41.72 6.65
CA MET A 745 -5.83 40.76 5.58
C MET A 745 -4.53 40.04 5.21
N LEU A 746 -4.66 38.84 4.66
CA LEU A 746 -3.56 38.06 4.10
C LEU A 746 -3.69 37.93 2.58
N ILE A 747 -2.57 38.10 1.88
CA ILE A 747 -2.36 37.69 0.50
C ILE A 747 -1.34 36.55 0.54
N THR A 748 -1.74 35.37 0.07
CA THR A 748 -0.90 34.17 0.06
C THR A 748 -1.23 33.34 -1.18
N ASP A 749 -0.72 32.12 -1.27
CA ASP A 749 -0.93 31.21 -2.39
C ASP A 749 -1.53 29.87 -1.91
N TYR A 750 -0.72 28.97 -1.37
CA TYR A 750 -1.07 27.61 -0.94
C TYR A 750 -0.78 27.38 0.54
N SER A 751 -0.73 28.44 1.34
CA SER A 751 -0.27 28.36 2.73
C SER A 751 -1.36 27.94 3.72
N SER A 752 -0.99 27.16 4.74
CA SER A 752 -1.86 26.85 5.87
C SER A 752 -2.07 28.05 6.80
N VAL A 753 -1.25 29.10 6.71
CA VAL A 753 -1.40 30.31 7.55
C VAL A 753 -2.71 31.06 7.30
N ALA A 754 -3.38 30.77 6.19
CA ALA A 754 -4.74 31.25 5.93
C ALA A 754 -5.73 30.78 7.01
N PHE A 755 -5.50 29.63 7.65
CA PHE A 755 -6.33 29.14 8.75
C PHE A 755 -6.08 29.91 10.04
N ASP A 756 -4.83 30.33 10.33
CA ASP A 756 -4.53 31.21 11.46
C ASP A 756 -5.26 32.57 11.30
N MET A 757 -5.25 33.13 10.08
CA MET A 757 -5.99 34.37 9.76
C MET A 757 -7.50 34.19 9.84
N ALA A 758 -8.03 33.08 9.33
CA ALA A 758 -9.45 32.75 9.45
C ALA A 758 -9.88 32.60 10.92
N TYR A 759 -9.03 31.99 11.77
CA TYR A 759 -9.27 31.91 13.21
C TYR A 759 -9.30 33.29 13.91
N LEU A 760 -8.77 34.32 13.26
CA LEU A 760 -8.86 35.71 13.69
C LEU A 760 -9.97 36.51 12.99
N GLU A 761 -10.84 35.86 12.21
CA GLU A 761 -11.92 36.50 11.43
C GLU A 761 -11.41 37.41 10.32
N LYS A 762 -10.23 37.11 9.78
CA LYS A 762 -9.57 37.91 8.74
C LYS A 762 -9.56 37.18 7.41
N TYR A 763 -9.85 37.93 6.34
CA TYR A 763 -9.93 37.38 4.99
C TYR A 763 -8.56 37.08 4.39
N THR A 764 -8.55 36.16 3.42
CA THR A 764 -7.36 35.77 2.67
C THR A 764 -7.60 35.86 1.18
N ILE A 765 -6.74 36.55 0.44
CA ILE A 765 -6.70 36.50 -1.02
C ILE A 765 -5.63 35.48 -1.43
N TYR A 766 -5.99 34.57 -2.34
CA TYR A 766 -5.06 33.55 -2.86
C TYR A 766 -4.56 33.94 -4.24
N TYR A 767 -3.26 34.09 -4.43
CA TYR A 767 -2.63 34.34 -5.72
C TYR A 767 -1.93 33.06 -6.23
N GLN A 768 -2.58 32.36 -7.15
CA GLN A 768 -2.29 30.99 -7.55
C GLN A 768 -1.96 30.87 -9.04
N PHE A 769 -0.97 31.63 -9.51
CA PHE A 769 -0.51 31.64 -10.91
C PHE A 769 0.12 30.31 -11.35
N ASP A 770 0.61 29.48 -10.41
CA ASP A 770 1.35 28.24 -10.66
C ASP A 770 0.61 26.96 -10.20
N GLU A 771 -0.74 26.98 -10.13
CA GLU A 771 -1.56 25.88 -9.58
C GLU A 771 -1.24 24.51 -10.20
N LYS A 772 -1.11 24.46 -11.53
CA LYS A 772 -0.79 23.22 -12.25
C LYS A 772 0.60 22.69 -11.88
N GLU A 773 1.57 23.56 -11.66
CA GLU A 773 2.94 23.19 -11.32
C GLU A 773 2.99 22.61 -9.89
N VAL A 774 2.36 23.27 -8.91
CA VAL A 774 2.35 22.84 -7.50
C VAL A 774 1.77 21.44 -7.33
N PHE A 775 0.63 21.15 -7.98
CA PHE A 775 -0.06 19.87 -7.82
C PHE A 775 0.40 18.78 -8.80
N SER A 776 1.31 19.08 -9.74
CA SER A 776 1.87 18.09 -10.68
C SER A 776 2.83 17.08 -10.04
N GLY A 777 3.19 17.25 -8.77
CA GLY A 777 4.15 16.42 -8.03
C GLY A 777 5.52 17.07 -7.81
N SER A 778 5.67 18.36 -8.14
CA SER A 778 6.89 19.15 -7.93
C SER A 778 7.10 19.59 -6.48
N HIS A 779 6.07 19.48 -5.63
CA HIS A 779 6.06 19.93 -4.24
C HIS A 779 5.83 18.77 -3.25
N THR A 780 5.99 19.03 -1.95
CA THR A 780 6.04 17.98 -0.90
C THR A 780 4.70 17.35 -0.53
N TYR A 781 3.58 17.91 -1.00
CA TYR A 781 2.23 17.43 -0.72
C TYR A 781 1.41 17.27 -2.01
N ARG A 782 0.35 16.45 -1.94
CA ARG A 782 -0.60 16.24 -3.03
C ARG A 782 -1.89 17.01 -2.75
N LYS A 783 -2.69 17.26 -3.79
CA LYS A 783 -3.99 17.93 -3.63
C LYS A 783 -4.85 17.14 -2.63
N GLY A 784 -5.24 17.79 -1.52
CA GLY A 784 -6.09 17.21 -0.50
C GLY A 784 -7.57 17.53 -0.68
N TYR A 785 -8.30 17.60 0.44
CA TYR A 785 -9.74 17.94 0.45
C TYR A 785 -10.01 19.43 0.23
N PHE A 786 -9.01 20.30 0.45
CA PHE A 786 -9.20 21.75 0.44
C PHE A 786 -9.13 22.34 -0.97
N GLU A 787 -10.28 22.58 -1.58
CA GLU A 787 -10.41 23.31 -2.84
C GLU A 787 -10.54 24.82 -2.56
N TYR A 788 -9.57 25.62 -2.97
CA TYR A 788 -9.53 27.06 -2.63
C TYR A 788 -10.77 27.85 -3.11
N ASP A 789 -11.25 27.61 -4.33
CA ASP A 789 -12.45 28.30 -4.84
C ASP A 789 -13.72 27.97 -3.99
N LYS A 790 -13.81 26.75 -3.44
CA LYS A 790 -14.99 26.28 -2.68
C LYS A 790 -14.87 26.43 -1.17
N HIS A 791 -13.68 26.25 -0.61
CA HIS A 791 -13.42 26.18 0.83
C HIS A 791 -12.58 27.35 1.33
N GLY A 792 -11.89 28.07 0.44
CA GLY A 792 -11.01 29.19 0.79
C GLY A 792 -11.71 30.35 1.51
N PHE A 793 -10.93 31.08 2.31
CA PHE A 793 -11.36 32.21 3.15
C PHE A 793 -11.36 33.56 2.41
N GLY A 794 -11.29 33.51 1.09
CA GLY A 794 -11.40 34.64 0.19
C GLY A 794 -11.14 34.22 -1.26
N PRO A 795 -11.07 35.17 -2.19
CA PRO A 795 -11.04 34.89 -3.63
C PRO A 795 -9.69 34.37 -4.10
N VAL A 796 -9.72 33.63 -5.22
CA VAL A 796 -8.52 33.11 -5.89
C VAL A 796 -8.28 33.94 -7.16
N ALA A 797 -7.10 34.54 -7.26
CA ALA A 797 -6.57 35.18 -8.46
C ALA A 797 -5.56 34.24 -9.13
N ARG A 798 -5.69 34.03 -10.43
CA ARG A 798 -4.74 33.23 -11.24
C ARG A 798 -3.87 34.11 -12.13
N THR A 799 -4.21 35.38 -12.28
CA THR A 799 -3.42 36.39 -12.98
C THR A 799 -3.23 37.63 -12.11
N GLU A 800 -2.25 38.47 -12.44
CA GLU A 800 -2.01 39.74 -11.74
C GLU A 800 -3.19 40.71 -11.90
N ASP A 801 -3.82 40.75 -13.08
CA ASP A 801 -5.01 41.59 -13.33
C ASP A 801 -6.21 41.18 -12.45
N GLU A 802 -6.45 39.87 -12.30
CA GLU A 802 -7.47 39.36 -11.38
C GLU A 802 -7.18 39.76 -9.93
N LEU A 803 -5.91 39.66 -9.51
CA LEU A 803 -5.49 40.06 -8.16
C LEU A 803 -5.73 41.56 -7.93
N ASN A 804 -5.35 42.39 -8.90
CA ASN A 804 -5.55 43.84 -8.84
C ASN A 804 -7.04 44.20 -8.78
N ALA A 805 -7.88 43.57 -9.61
CA ALA A 805 -9.32 43.76 -9.59
C ALA A 805 -9.96 43.36 -8.24
N ILE A 806 -9.48 42.28 -7.64
CA ILE A 806 -9.89 41.85 -6.30
C ILE A 806 -9.49 42.90 -5.26
N LEU A 807 -8.25 43.38 -5.27
CA LEU A 807 -7.76 44.37 -4.31
C LEU A 807 -8.53 45.68 -4.39
N GLU A 808 -8.78 46.18 -5.61
CA GLU A 808 -9.60 47.38 -5.82
C GLU A 808 -11.01 47.18 -5.26
N ARG A 809 -11.61 46.02 -5.49
CA ARG A 809 -12.95 45.73 -4.98
C ARG A 809 -13.01 45.66 -3.44
N PHE A 810 -12.05 44.99 -2.80
CA PHE A 810 -12.03 44.77 -1.35
C PHE A 810 -11.60 46.01 -0.55
N LEU A 811 -10.57 46.72 -1.03
CA LEU A 811 -9.90 47.75 -0.24
C LEU A 811 -10.32 49.17 -0.64
N ILE A 812 -10.67 49.39 -1.91
CA ILE A 812 -11.06 50.71 -2.41
C ILE A 812 -12.58 50.86 -2.46
N ASN A 813 -13.27 49.94 -3.15
CA ASN A 813 -14.71 50.04 -3.39
C ASN A 813 -15.58 49.54 -2.23
N LYS A 814 -15.05 48.66 -1.35
CA LYS A 814 -15.73 48.09 -0.17
C LYS A 814 -17.12 47.52 -0.47
N SER A 815 -17.22 46.58 -1.41
CA SER A 815 -18.49 45.97 -1.82
C SER A 815 -19.01 44.93 -0.80
N ASP A 816 -20.20 45.16 -0.23
CA ASP A 816 -20.81 44.34 0.84
C ASP A 816 -21.10 42.86 0.47
N ASN A 817 -21.27 42.54 -0.82
CA ASN A 817 -21.73 41.22 -1.26
C ASN A 817 -20.70 40.08 -1.09
N PHE A 818 -19.40 40.40 -0.96
CA PHE A 818 -18.33 39.40 -0.83
C PHE A 818 -18.10 38.97 0.63
N ASP A 819 -18.49 39.81 1.59
CA ASP A 819 -18.29 39.53 3.01
C ASP A 819 -19.14 38.36 3.51
N TYR A 820 -20.35 38.16 2.97
CA TYR A 820 -21.23 37.09 3.46
C TYR A 820 -20.68 35.68 3.21
N ILE A 821 -20.21 35.39 2.00
CA ILE A 821 -19.77 34.04 1.61
C ILE A 821 -18.54 33.61 2.44
N TYR A 822 -17.49 34.45 2.47
CA TYR A 822 -16.25 34.09 3.15
C TYR A 822 -16.38 34.15 4.67
N SER A 823 -17.17 35.09 5.22
CA SER A 823 -17.46 35.08 6.66
C SER A 823 -18.21 33.81 7.07
N SER A 824 -19.14 33.34 6.26
CA SER A 824 -19.84 32.07 6.51
C SER A 824 -18.86 30.89 6.50
N ARG A 825 -17.97 30.81 5.50
CA ARG A 825 -16.92 29.78 5.43
C ARG A 825 -16.01 29.80 6.67
N ILE A 826 -15.53 30.97 7.07
CA ILE A 826 -14.68 31.15 8.26
C ILE A 826 -15.40 30.62 9.52
N ARG A 827 -16.64 31.07 9.77
CA ARG A 827 -17.41 30.66 10.96
C ARG A 827 -17.70 29.16 11.00
N ASN A 828 -17.94 28.54 9.85
CA ASN A 828 -18.26 27.10 9.77
C ASN A 828 -17.03 26.18 9.80
N THR A 829 -15.82 26.73 9.66
CA THR A 829 -14.58 25.94 9.58
C THR A 829 -14.13 25.42 10.95
N PHE A 830 -14.27 26.23 11.99
CA PHE A 830 -13.80 25.95 13.35
C PHE A 830 -14.99 25.65 14.26
N ILE A 831 -15.05 24.42 14.79
CA ILE A 831 -16.07 24.07 15.79
C ILE A 831 -15.77 24.76 17.13
N HIS A 832 -14.50 24.75 17.53
CA HIS A 832 -14.02 25.39 18.76
C HIS A 832 -13.17 26.60 18.40
N ARG A 833 -13.72 27.78 18.68
CA ARG A 833 -13.03 29.06 18.49
C ARG A 833 -13.04 29.83 19.82
N ASP A 834 -12.16 29.41 20.70
CA ASP A 834 -12.07 29.84 22.09
C ASP A 834 -10.59 29.85 22.54
N GLN A 835 -10.35 30.08 23.84
CA GLN A 835 -9.02 30.11 24.44
C GLN A 835 -8.75 28.90 25.35
N ASP A 836 -9.45 27.78 25.10
CA ASP A 836 -9.35 26.54 25.89
C ASP A 836 -8.59 25.43 25.13
N ASN A 837 -7.84 25.77 24.08
CA ASN A 837 -7.13 24.77 23.27
C ASN A 837 -6.05 24.06 24.07
N CYS A 838 -5.22 24.78 24.84
CA CYS A 838 -4.19 24.17 25.69
C CYS A 838 -4.79 23.23 26.74
N LYS A 839 -5.91 23.62 27.34
CA LYS A 839 -6.64 22.81 28.33
C LYS A 839 -7.13 21.49 27.72
N ARG A 840 -7.83 21.54 26.59
CA ARG A 840 -8.32 20.35 25.87
C ARG A 840 -7.18 19.41 25.49
N VAL A 841 -6.06 19.96 25.00
CA VAL A 841 -4.89 19.16 24.64
C VAL A 841 -4.27 18.50 25.88
N TYR A 842 -4.07 19.25 26.97
CA TYR A 842 -3.57 18.69 28.22
C TYR A 842 -4.45 17.55 28.76
N GLU A 843 -5.76 17.75 28.81
CA GLU A 843 -6.73 16.73 29.26
C GLU A 843 -6.64 15.46 28.41
N ALA A 844 -6.52 15.59 27.09
CA ALA A 844 -6.36 14.46 26.19
C ALA A 844 -5.04 13.70 26.43
N ILE A 845 -3.94 14.41 26.70
CA ILE A 845 -2.63 13.81 27.02
C ILE A 845 -2.71 13.02 28.33
N VAL A 846 -3.30 13.59 29.39
CA VAL A 846 -3.48 12.91 30.68
C VAL A 846 -4.37 11.66 30.53
N LYS A 847 -5.38 11.70 29.65
CA LYS A 847 -6.26 10.56 29.38
C LYS A 847 -5.54 9.36 28.74
N LEU A 848 -4.34 9.54 28.18
CA LEU A 848 -3.52 8.41 27.71
C LEU A 848 -3.07 7.50 28.87
N ASP A 849 -2.86 8.08 30.05
CA ASP A 849 -2.39 7.36 31.24
C ASP A 849 -3.53 6.68 32.02
N SER A 850 -4.78 6.90 31.59
CA SER A 850 -5.95 6.27 32.20
C SER A 850 -6.16 4.85 31.68
N ASN A 851 -6.32 3.90 32.61
CA ASN A 851 -6.71 2.53 32.30
C ASN A 851 -8.23 2.40 32.03
N ILE A 852 -9.00 3.48 32.23
CA ILE A 852 -10.41 3.51 31.93
C ILE A 852 -10.54 3.42 30.40
N PRO A 853 -11.17 2.36 29.87
CA PRO A 853 -11.43 2.27 28.44
C PRO A 853 -12.12 3.56 28.00
N ASP A 854 -11.70 4.13 26.86
CA ASP A 854 -12.41 5.26 26.21
C ASP A 854 -13.81 4.77 25.81
N GLU A 855 -14.70 4.73 26.79
CA GLU A 855 -16.11 4.37 26.82
C GLU A 855 -16.58 3.25 25.86
N GLN A 856 -17.25 2.25 26.45
CA GLN A 856 -18.14 1.28 25.80
C GLN A 856 -19.21 1.91 24.85
N LYS A 857 -19.28 3.24 24.74
CA LYS A 857 -20.18 4.00 23.85
C LYS A 857 -19.78 3.99 22.37
N PHE A 858 -18.53 3.75 22.00
CA PHE A 858 -18.10 3.87 20.58
C PHE A 858 -18.34 2.64 19.70
N CYS A 859 -19.00 1.61 20.22
CA CYS A 859 -19.13 0.35 19.48
C CYS A 859 -20.40 0.27 18.64
N TYR A 860 -21.45 1.07 18.90
CA TYR A 860 -22.73 0.86 18.23
C TYR A 860 -22.66 1.07 16.71
N GLU A 861 -22.14 2.22 16.26
CA GLU A 861 -22.04 2.52 14.82
C GLU A 861 -21.15 1.51 14.09
N ILE A 862 -19.99 1.16 14.66
CA ILE A 862 -19.04 0.19 14.09
C ILE A 862 -19.70 -1.19 13.99
N ILE A 863 -20.41 -1.62 15.03
CA ILE A 863 -21.10 -2.90 15.04
C ILE A 863 -22.26 -2.89 14.04
N LEU A 864 -23.07 -1.82 14.03
CA LEU A 864 -24.23 -1.68 13.15
C LEU A 864 -23.82 -1.66 11.67
N GLU A 865 -22.81 -0.85 11.31
CA GLU A 865 -22.23 -0.82 9.96
C GLU A 865 -21.75 -2.22 9.55
N SER A 866 -21.11 -2.94 10.45
CA SER A 866 -20.66 -4.28 10.14
C SER A 866 -21.79 -5.31 10.08
N ILE A 867 -22.89 -5.14 10.82
CA ILE A 867 -24.10 -5.97 10.65
C ILE A 867 -24.70 -5.70 9.27
N LYS A 868 -24.77 -4.43 8.84
CA LYS A 868 -25.23 -4.04 7.49
C LYS A 868 -24.37 -4.69 6.40
N LYS A 869 -23.04 -4.59 6.51
CA LYS A 869 -22.08 -5.25 5.60
C LYS A 869 -22.18 -6.77 5.63
N ALA A 870 -22.31 -7.37 6.81
CA ALA A 870 -22.47 -8.82 6.94
C ALA A 870 -23.79 -9.30 6.33
N TYR A 871 -24.87 -8.53 6.46
CA TYR A 871 -26.16 -8.82 5.84
C TYR A 871 -26.09 -8.78 4.30
N GLN A 872 -25.46 -7.75 3.72
CA GLN A 872 -25.23 -7.66 2.28
C GLN A 872 -24.42 -8.84 1.71
N ASN A 873 -23.51 -9.40 2.52
CA ASN A 873 -22.67 -10.54 2.15
C ASN A 873 -23.18 -11.89 2.64
N GLU A 874 -24.40 -11.97 3.19
CA GLU A 874 -24.99 -13.19 3.76
C GLU A 874 -24.08 -13.89 4.82
N ALA A 875 -23.29 -13.11 5.57
CA ALA A 875 -22.41 -13.60 6.63
C ALA A 875 -23.17 -13.80 7.95
N TRP A 876 -24.15 -14.70 7.95
CA TRP A 876 -25.12 -14.90 9.04
C TRP A 876 -24.51 -15.16 10.42
N GLY A 877 -23.39 -15.89 10.51
CA GLY A 877 -22.70 -16.13 11.79
C GLY A 877 -22.14 -14.85 12.42
N VAL A 878 -21.62 -13.94 11.59
CA VAL A 878 -21.10 -12.63 12.05
C VAL A 878 -22.25 -11.77 12.57
N ILE A 879 -23.40 -11.79 11.87
CA ILE A 879 -24.62 -11.10 12.29
C ILE A 879 -25.08 -11.61 13.66
N TYR A 880 -25.24 -12.93 13.80
CA TYR A 880 -25.70 -13.54 15.04
C TYR A 880 -24.83 -13.16 16.23
N ASN A 881 -23.50 -13.27 16.12
CA ASN A 881 -22.57 -12.92 17.20
C ASN A 881 -22.65 -11.44 17.59
N ARG A 882 -22.72 -10.55 16.58
CA ARG A 882 -22.73 -9.10 16.80
C ARG A 882 -24.03 -8.59 17.39
N VAL A 883 -25.17 -9.08 16.91
CA VAL A 883 -26.46 -8.72 17.50
C VAL A 883 -26.56 -9.26 18.93
N ASN A 884 -26.13 -10.51 19.18
CA ASN A 884 -26.09 -11.03 20.55
C ASN A 884 -25.24 -10.19 21.50
N TYR A 885 -24.11 -9.66 21.02
CA TYR A 885 -23.29 -8.74 21.79
C TYR A 885 -24.05 -7.44 22.11
N LEU A 886 -24.71 -6.82 21.13
CA LEU A 886 -25.52 -5.62 21.33
C LEU A 886 -26.70 -5.87 22.30
N SER A 887 -27.37 -7.01 22.16
CA SER A 887 -28.49 -7.40 23.03
C SER A 887 -28.05 -7.62 24.47
N LYS A 888 -26.92 -8.32 24.70
CA LYS A 888 -26.37 -8.54 26.05
C LYS A 888 -26.02 -7.23 26.77
N LEU A 889 -25.62 -6.20 26.04
CA LEU A 889 -25.26 -4.89 26.59
C LEU A 889 -26.42 -3.87 26.56
N ASN A 890 -27.60 -4.25 26.06
CA ASN A 890 -28.75 -3.38 25.89
C ASN A 890 -28.43 -2.07 25.10
N LEU A 891 -27.64 -2.21 24.02
CA LEU A 891 -27.13 -1.07 23.22
C LEU A 891 -27.93 -0.81 21.93
N ILE A 892 -28.96 -1.59 21.64
CA ILE A 892 -29.76 -1.43 20.42
C ILE A 892 -30.65 -0.19 20.55
N ARG A 893 -30.49 0.77 19.63
CA ARG A 893 -31.31 1.99 19.61
C ARG A 893 -32.74 1.65 19.19
N GLU A 894 -33.72 2.39 19.71
CA GLU A 894 -35.14 2.15 19.37
C GLU A 894 -35.42 2.28 17.86
N GLU A 895 -34.77 3.22 17.18
CA GLU A 895 -34.88 3.42 15.72
C GLU A 895 -34.40 2.21 14.88
N ASP A 896 -33.43 1.45 15.38
CA ASP A 896 -32.84 0.30 14.68
C ASP A 896 -33.43 -1.04 15.15
N LYS A 897 -34.16 -1.05 16.27
CA LYS A 897 -34.58 -2.26 16.98
C LYS A 897 -35.37 -3.22 16.10
N GLU A 898 -36.27 -2.70 15.27
CA GLU A 898 -37.06 -3.51 14.34
C GLU A 898 -36.18 -4.20 13.30
N TRP A 899 -35.32 -3.44 12.63
CA TRP A 899 -34.44 -3.93 11.58
C TRP A 899 -33.41 -4.94 12.13
N VAL A 900 -32.78 -4.62 13.27
CA VAL A 900 -31.83 -5.50 13.95
C VAL A 900 -32.50 -6.79 14.40
N THR A 901 -33.71 -6.73 14.95
CA THR A 901 -34.45 -7.94 15.39
C THR A 901 -34.80 -8.83 14.21
N ARG A 902 -35.31 -8.27 13.10
CA ARG A 902 -35.63 -9.05 11.89
C ARG A 902 -34.40 -9.77 11.35
N ILE A 903 -33.27 -9.08 11.25
CA ILE A 903 -32.02 -9.65 10.75
C ILE A 903 -31.44 -10.68 11.73
N TYR A 904 -31.59 -10.46 13.04
CA TYR A 904 -31.19 -11.43 14.05
C TYR A 904 -31.95 -12.74 13.91
N LEU A 905 -33.28 -12.68 13.82
CA LEU A 905 -34.12 -13.87 13.62
C LEU A 905 -33.79 -14.58 12.30
N ALA A 906 -33.59 -13.83 11.21
CA ALA A 906 -33.13 -14.40 9.95
C ALA A 906 -31.77 -15.10 10.10
N SER A 907 -30.83 -14.50 10.84
CA SER A 907 -29.52 -15.09 11.09
C SER A 907 -29.63 -16.40 11.89
N ILE A 908 -30.47 -16.45 12.93
CA ILE A 908 -30.72 -17.64 13.75
C ILE A 908 -31.23 -18.80 12.88
N ILE A 909 -32.19 -18.54 11.98
CA ILE A 909 -32.71 -19.55 11.05
C ILE A 909 -31.60 -20.04 10.12
N LYS A 910 -30.84 -19.13 9.53
CA LYS A 910 -29.78 -19.46 8.57
C LYS A 910 -28.62 -20.24 9.20
N ILE A 911 -28.26 -19.93 10.45
CA ILE A 911 -27.23 -20.68 11.20
C ILE A 911 -27.80 -21.88 11.96
N ARG A 912 -29.12 -22.06 11.97
CA ARG A 912 -29.86 -23.21 12.55
C ARG A 912 -29.83 -23.29 14.07
N HIS A 913 -29.89 -22.15 14.74
CA HIS A 913 -30.00 -22.06 16.21
C HIS A 913 -31.48 -21.98 16.63
N PHE A 914 -32.30 -22.93 16.18
CA PHE A 914 -33.78 -22.82 16.21
C PHE A 914 -34.37 -22.62 17.62
N ASN A 915 -33.74 -23.19 18.64
CA ASN A 915 -34.13 -23.09 20.05
C ASN A 915 -34.26 -21.64 20.55
N GLU A 916 -33.55 -20.69 19.94
CA GLU A 916 -33.60 -19.28 20.33
C GLU A 916 -34.83 -18.54 19.80
N ILE A 917 -35.52 -19.09 18.78
CA ILE A 917 -36.68 -18.45 18.14
C ILE A 917 -37.95 -18.62 18.98
N GLU A 918 -37.99 -19.60 19.87
CA GLU A 918 -39.19 -19.90 20.69
C GLU A 918 -39.70 -18.69 21.47
N LYS A 919 -38.79 -17.80 21.90
CA LYS A 919 -39.10 -16.55 22.60
C LYS A 919 -39.89 -15.54 21.74
N PHE A 920 -39.90 -15.71 20.42
CA PHE A 920 -40.51 -14.81 19.45
C PHE A 920 -41.76 -15.39 18.79
N ILE A 921 -42.05 -16.69 19.00
CA ILE A 921 -43.20 -17.40 18.40
C ILE A 921 -44.56 -16.74 18.71
N PRO A 922 -44.84 -16.19 19.91
CA PRO A 922 -46.13 -15.56 20.20
C PRO A 922 -46.36 -14.21 19.49
N ASN A 923 -45.38 -13.68 18.75
CA ASN A 923 -45.42 -12.33 18.22
C ASN A 923 -45.78 -12.31 16.72
N ASN A 924 -47.02 -11.95 16.38
CA ASN A 924 -47.51 -11.83 15.00
C ASN A 924 -46.73 -10.83 14.13
N LYS A 925 -45.89 -9.97 14.73
CA LYS A 925 -45.06 -8.98 14.04
C LYS A 925 -44.00 -9.60 13.11
N TYR A 926 -43.55 -10.83 13.37
CA TYR A 926 -42.48 -11.51 12.62
C TYR A 926 -42.95 -12.81 11.94
N SER A 927 -44.24 -12.85 11.56
CA SER A 927 -44.88 -14.05 10.99
C SER A 927 -44.18 -14.57 9.73
N ASP A 928 -43.64 -13.70 8.88
CA ASP A 928 -42.85 -14.06 7.69
C ASP A 928 -41.57 -14.85 8.02
N ILE A 929 -40.89 -14.45 9.10
CA ILE A 929 -39.65 -15.10 9.57
C ILE A 929 -39.97 -16.40 10.29
N ILE A 930 -40.98 -16.42 11.15
CA ILE A 930 -41.46 -17.62 11.84
C ILE A 930 -41.94 -18.67 10.83
N LEU A 931 -42.61 -18.23 9.77
CA LEU A 931 -43.02 -19.10 8.68
C LEU A 931 -41.81 -19.80 8.05
N SER A 932 -40.71 -19.06 7.80
CA SER A 932 -39.46 -19.61 7.29
C SER A 932 -38.87 -20.69 8.22
N LEU A 933 -38.94 -20.51 9.54
CA LEU A 933 -38.56 -21.54 10.52
C LEU A 933 -39.41 -22.81 10.36
N TYR A 934 -40.73 -22.69 10.28
CA TYR A 934 -41.62 -23.84 10.14
C TYR A 934 -41.36 -24.62 8.85
N TYR A 935 -40.98 -23.95 7.77
CA TYR A 935 -40.56 -24.64 6.55
C TYR A 935 -39.21 -25.32 6.67
N GLU A 936 -38.21 -24.67 7.28
CA GLU A 936 -36.88 -25.27 7.51
C GLU A 936 -36.94 -26.48 8.46
N THR A 937 -37.92 -26.52 9.36
CA THR A 937 -38.17 -27.62 10.33
C THR A 937 -39.30 -28.57 9.92
N HIS A 938 -39.89 -28.38 8.72
CA HIS A 938 -41.04 -29.14 8.19
C HIS A 938 -42.27 -29.22 9.12
N GLN A 939 -42.54 -28.18 9.91
CA GLN A 939 -43.73 -28.07 10.76
C GLN A 939 -44.91 -27.50 9.96
N HIS A 940 -45.40 -28.26 8.98
CA HIS A 940 -46.40 -27.80 8.00
C HIS A 940 -47.75 -27.41 8.63
N GLU A 941 -48.19 -28.07 9.70
CA GLU A 941 -49.44 -27.74 10.39
C GLU A 941 -49.38 -26.33 11.00
N LYS A 942 -48.28 -26.02 11.70
CA LYS A 942 -48.04 -24.69 12.27
C LYS A 942 -47.85 -23.62 11.19
N ALA A 943 -47.21 -23.97 10.07
CA ALA A 943 -47.10 -23.08 8.92
C ALA A 943 -48.48 -22.72 8.34
N LEU A 944 -49.42 -23.69 8.26
CA LEU A 944 -50.78 -23.45 7.79
C LEU A 944 -51.59 -22.60 8.76
N GLU A 945 -51.48 -22.84 10.07
CA GLU A 945 -52.13 -22.01 11.09
C GLU A 945 -51.72 -20.54 10.92
N LEU A 946 -50.42 -20.28 10.78
CA LEU A 946 -49.89 -18.93 10.60
C LEU A 946 -50.28 -18.30 9.26
N LEU A 947 -50.22 -19.07 8.16
CA LEU A 947 -50.65 -18.59 6.83
C LEU A 947 -52.15 -18.29 6.78
N SER A 948 -52.98 -19.05 7.50
CA SER A 948 -54.43 -18.84 7.52
C SER A 948 -54.85 -17.52 8.19
N GLN A 949 -53.98 -16.96 9.03
CA GLN A 949 -54.17 -15.67 9.69
C GLN A 949 -53.68 -14.48 8.83
N SER A 950 -52.99 -14.74 7.71
CA SER A 950 -52.51 -13.68 6.80
C SER A 950 -53.63 -13.20 5.86
N PRO A 951 -53.81 -11.87 5.68
CA PRO A 951 -54.78 -11.34 4.71
C PRO A 951 -54.43 -11.70 3.26
N GLU A 952 -53.15 -11.86 2.93
CA GLU A 952 -52.66 -12.33 1.63
C GLU A 952 -51.62 -13.45 1.81
N PRO A 953 -52.04 -14.72 1.92
CA PRO A 953 -51.10 -15.82 2.12
C PRO A 953 -50.37 -16.19 0.82
N ASP A 954 -49.10 -16.58 0.93
CA ASP A 954 -48.34 -17.15 -0.19
C ASP A 954 -48.99 -18.48 -0.63
N LEU A 955 -49.60 -18.45 -1.81
CA LEU A 955 -50.36 -19.57 -2.36
C LEU A 955 -49.48 -20.80 -2.62
N PHE A 956 -48.20 -20.62 -2.96
CA PHE A 956 -47.32 -21.76 -3.16
C PHE A 956 -46.97 -22.42 -1.83
N MET A 957 -46.73 -21.62 -0.80
CA MET A 957 -46.40 -22.11 0.54
C MET A 957 -47.58 -22.87 1.16
N LEU A 958 -48.81 -22.39 0.95
CA LEU A 958 -50.03 -23.13 1.26
C LEU A 958 -50.10 -24.46 0.51
N LEU A 959 -49.93 -24.45 -0.82
CA LEU A 959 -49.96 -25.65 -1.66
C LEU A 959 -48.89 -26.67 -1.24
N TYR A 960 -47.68 -26.20 -0.95
CA TYR A 960 -46.56 -27.01 -0.49
C TYR A 960 -46.86 -27.66 0.87
N SER A 961 -47.42 -26.91 1.83
CA SER A 961 -47.80 -27.45 3.14
C SER A 961 -48.92 -28.49 3.02
N TYR A 962 -50.01 -28.19 2.30
CA TYR A 962 -51.10 -29.16 2.08
C TYR A 962 -50.62 -30.41 1.34
N SER A 963 -49.70 -30.25 0.39
CA SER A 963 -49.10 -31.38 -0.33
C SER A 963 -48.30 -32.30 0.61
N ASN A 964 -47.52 -31.75 1.54
CA ASN A 964 -46.75 -32.53 2.50
C ASN A 964 -47.62 -33.16 3.60
N LEU A 965 -48.79 -32.59 3.91
CA LEU A 965 -49.79 -33.16 4.82
C LEU A 965 -50.76 -34.15 4.14
N TYR A 966 -50.63 -34.34 2.82
CA TYR A 966 -51.53 -35.18 2.01
C TYR A 966 -53.01 -34.72 2.03
N ASP A 967 -53.25 -33.42 2.11
CA ASP A 967 -54.58 -32.81 2.05
C ASP A 967 -54.92 -32.40 0.61
N PHE A 968 -55.50 -33.33 -0.14
CA PHE A 968 -55.85 -33.11 -1.54
C PHE A 968 -56.90 -32.03 -1.75
N PHE A 969 -57.92 -31.96 -0.90
CA PHE A 969 -59.04 -31.04 -1.11
C PHE A 969 -58.56 -29.59 -1.05
N ASN A 970 -57.78 -29.26 -0.01
CA ASN A 970 -57.23 -27.92 0.13
C ASN A 970 -56.09 -27.65 -0.86
N ALA A 971 -55.20 -28.62 -1.15
CA ALA A 971 -54.19 -28.46 -2.19
C ALA A 971 -54.82 -28.13 -3.56
N LYS A 972 -55.90 -28.84 -3.95
CA LYS A 972 -56.64 -28.57 -5.19
C LYS A 972 -57.25 -27.17 -5.18
N LYS A 973 -57.91 -26.77 -4.09
CA LYS A 973 -58.51 -25.44 -3.93
C LYS A 973 -57.47 -24.32 -4.10
N ILE A 974 -56.30 -24.46 -3.50
CA ILE A 974 -55.21 -23.48 -3.62
C ILE A 974 -54.60 -23.49 -5.02
N SER A 975 -54.43 -24.67 -5.63
CA SER A 975 -53.90 -24.78 -6.99
C SER A 975 -54.75 -24.01 -8.00
N ILE A 976 -56.08 -24.07 -7.92
CA ILE A 976 -56.99 -23.33 -8.81
C ILE A 976 -56.78 -21.82 -8.68
N LYS A 977 -56.65 -21.32 -7.44
CA LYS A 977 -56.35 -19.90 -7.19
C LYS A 977 -54.98 -19.49 -7.74
N MET A 978 -54.00 -20.39 -7.66
CA MET A 978 -52.62 -20.13 -8.09
C MET A 978 -52.48 -20.17 -9.62
N LEU A 979 -53.13 -21.11 -10.30
CA LEU A 979 -53.12 -21.22 -11.77
C LEU A 979 -53.61 -19.95 -12.44
N ASN A 980 -54.60 -19.27 -11.87
CA ASN A 980 -55.11 -17.99 -12.37
C ASN A 980 -54.14 -16.79 -12.19
N LYS A 981 -53.01 -16.99 -11.48
CA LYS A 981 -52.05 -15.93 -11.11
C LYS A 981 -50.63 -16.18 -11.61
N VAL A 982 -50.35 -17.32 -12.24
CA VAL A 982 -48.99 -17.71 -12.66
C VAL A 982 -48.93 -18.02 -14.15
N ASN A 983 -47.73 -17.98 -14.72
CA ASN A 983 -47.50 -18.35 -16.11
C ASN A 983 -47.82 -19.85 -16.33
N GLU A 984 -48.37 -20.19 -17.50
CA GLU A 984 -48.67 -21.56 -17.93
C GLU A 984 -47.47 -22.50 -17.82
N ASN A 985 -46.25 -21.99 -17.98
CA ASN A 985 -45.02 -22.77 -17.80
C ASN A 985 -44.92 -23.39 -16.40
N LEU A 986 -45.51 -22.78 -15.36
CA LEU A 986 -45.48 -23.28 -13.98
C LEU A 986 -46.62 -24.26 -13.65
N TYR A 987 -47.59 -24.44 -14.55
CA TYR A 987 -48.71 -25.36 -14.34
C TYR A 987 -48.28 -26.80 -14.02
N PRO A 988 -47.26 -27.38 -14.69
CA PRO A 988 -46.80 -28.73 -14.37
C PRO A 988 -46.31 -28.86 -12.92
N ILE A 989 -45.68 -27.82 -12.37
CA ILE A 989 -45.22 -27.83 -10.96
C ILE A 989 -46.41 -27.80 -10.01
N ILE A 990 -47.37 -26.91 -10.26
CA ILE A 990 -48.56 -26.76 -9.42
C ILE A 990 -49.36 -28.07 -9.40
N LEU A 991 -49.62 -28.65 -10.57
CA LEU A 991 -50.33 -29.92 -10.71
C LEU A 991 -49.56 -31.10 -10.12
N ALA A 992 -48.22 -31.05 -10.13
CA ALA A 992 -47.39 -32.05 -9.48
C ALA A 992 -47.55 -32.00 -7.95
N TYR A 993 -47.56 -30.81 -7.32
CA TYR A 993 -47.84 -30.70 -5.89
C TYR A 993 -49.25 -31.17 -5.50
N VAL A 994 -50.26 -30.94 -6.34
CA VAL A 994 -51.59 -31.51 -6.16
C VAL A 994 -51.55 -33.04 -6.27
N SER A 995 -50.84 -33.59 -7.26
CA SER A 995 -50.70 -35.05 -7.40
C SER A 995 -49.96 -35.68 -6.20
N ALA A 996 -48.94 -35.00 -5.70
CA ALA A 996 -48.19 -35.42 -4.51
C ALA A 996 -49.06 -35.42 -3.24
N SER A 997 -50.03 -34.51 -3.12
CA SER A 997 -50.99 -34.51 -2.00
C SER A 997 -51.84 -35.79 -1.96
N GLN A 998 -52.03 -36.46 -3.10
CA GLN A 998 -52.71 -37.75 -3.20
C GLN A 998 -51.76 -38.96 -3.16
N LYS A 999 -50.45 -38.72 -2.94
CA LYS A 999 -49.38 -39.74 -3.08
C LYS A 999 -49.32 -40.36 -4.47
N ASN A 1000 -49.81 -39.67 -5.51
CA ASN A 1000 -49.74 -40.14 -6.90
C ASN A 1000 -48.36 -39.77 -7.52
N TRP A 1001 -47.33 -40.50 -7.10
CA TRP A 1001 -45.93 -40.23 -7.47
C TRP A 1001 -45.64 -40.48 -8.95
N GLU A 1002 -46.35 -41.40 -9.60
CA GLU A 1002 -46.22 -41.65 -11.04
C GLU A 1002 -46.66 -40.41 -11.84
N ASN A 1003 -47.79 -39.80 -11.46
CA ASN A 1003 -48.26 -38.60 -12.11
C ASN A 1003 -47.34 -37.39 -11.85
N VAL A 1004 -46.75 -37.28 -10.66
CA VAL A 1004 -45.72 -36.27 -10.38
C VAL A 1004 -44.54 -36.40 -11.34
N ILE A 1005 -44.04 -37.62 -11.55
CA ILE A 1005 -42.94 -37.90 -12.48
C ILE A 1005 -43.35 -37.58 -13.92
N PHE A 1006 -44.56 -37.97 -14.33
CA PHE A 1006 -45.09 -37.67 -15.66
C PHE A 1006 -45.13 -36.16 -15.93
N LEU A 1007 -45.60 -35.37 -14.96
CA LEU A 1007 -45.73 -33.92 -15.07
C LEU A 1007 -44.37 -33.19 -15.11
N LEU A 1008 -43.38 -33.66 -14.34
CA LEU A 1008 -42.14 -32.92 -14.13
C LEU A 1008 -40.92 -33.44 -14.91
N SER A 1009 -40.73 -34.75 -15.04
CA SER A 1009 -39.44 -35.34 -15.46
C SER A 1009 -38.95 -34.87 -16.84
N LYS A 1010 -39.86 -34.67 -17.80
CA LYS A 1010 -39.54 -34.17 -19.15
C LYS A 1010 -39.50 -32.64 -19.26
N LYS A 1011 -39.91 -31.92 -18.21
CA LYS A 1011 -40.07 -30.46 -18.23
C LYS A 1011 -39.06 -29.72 -17.33
N ILE A 1012 -38.25 -30.44 -16.56
CA ILE A 1012 -37.25 -29.83 -15.65
C ILE A 1012 -36.32 -28.83 -16.36
N SER A 1013 -35.90 -29.11 -17.60
CA SER A 1013 -35.00 -28.23 -18.37
C SER A 1013 -35.65 -26.93 -18.83
N MET A 1014 -36.99 -26.82 -18.76
CA MET A 1014 -37.73 -25.61 -19.14
C MET A 1014 -37.75 -24.56 -18.03
N PHE A 1015 -37.46 -24.95 -16.79
CA PHE A 1015 -37.51 -24.03 -15.65
C PHE A 1015 -36.20 -23.27 -15.49
N THR A 1016 -36.32 -21.98 -15.20
CA THR A 1016 -35.19 -21.12 -14.84
C THR A 1016 -34.57 -21.55 -13.52
N LYS A 1017 -33.33 -21.12 -13.27
CA LYS A 1017 -32.64 -21.36 -11.99
C LYS A 1017 -33.42 -20.82 -10.79
N GLU A 1018 -34.15 -19.72 -10.95
CA GLU A 1018 -34.96 -19.12 -9.89
C GLU A 1018 -36.20 -19.96 -9.58
N GLU A 1019 -36.89 -20.45 -10.61
CA GLU A 1019 -38.04 -21.33 -10.46
C GLU A 1019 -37.66 -22.69 -9.84
N LEU A 1020 -36.51 -23.26 -10.25
CA LEU A 1020 -35.98 -24.50 -9.67
C LEU A 1020 -35.68 -24.35 -8.17
N LYS A 1021 -35.22 -23.17 -7.74
CA LYS A 1021 -34.98 -22.85 -6.32
C LYS A 1021 -36.27 -22.60 -5.55
N LYS A 1022 -37.18 -21.82 -6.13
CA LYS A 1022 -38.40 -21.35 -5.45
C LYS A 1022 -39.41 -22.48 -5.27
N TYR A 1023 -39.65 -23.24 -6.33
CA TYR A 1023 -40.71 -24.24 -6.38
C TYR A 1023 -40.23 -25.68 -6.20
N GLU A 1024 -38.92 -25.88 -6.07
CA GLU A 1024 -38.27 -27.16 -5.72
C GLU A 1024 -38.74 -28.43 -6.48
N PRO A 1025 -39.03 -28.38 -7.79
CA PRO A 1025 -39.57 -29.53 -8.51
C PRO A 1025 -38.60 -30.73 -8.54
N GLN A 1026 -37.29 -30.48 -8.44
CA GLN A 1026 -36.25 -31.52 -8.35
C GLN A 1026 -36.31 -32.28 -7.01
N LEU A 1027 -36.61 -31.61 -5.89
CA LEU A 1027 -36.81 -32.29 -4.61
C LEU A 1027 -38.09 -33.10 -4.62
N LEU A 1028 -39.17 -32.57 -5.21
CA LEU A 1028 -40.43 -33.29 -5.35
C LEU A 1028 -40.24 -34.56 -6.22
N LEU A 1029 -39.50 -34.47 -7.33
CA LEU A 1029 -39.13 -35.61 -8.16
C LEU A 1029 -38.27 -36.62 -7.39
N ALA A 1030 -37.26 -36.16 -6.64
CA ALA A 1030 -36.42 -37.04 -5.84
C ALA A 1030 -37.26 -37.84 -4.83
N LYS A 1031 -38.18 -37.18 -4.13
CA LYS A 1031 -39.14 -37.80 -3.21
C LYS A 1031 -40.02 -38.82 -3.95
N SER A 1032 -40.53 -38.47 -5.12
CA SER A 1032 -41.40 -39.33 -5.94
C SER A 1032 -40.68 -40.60 -6.42
N TYR A 1033 -39.47 -40.45 -6.95
CA TYR A 1033 -38.63 -41.58 -7.34
C TYR A 1033 -38.27 -42.47 -6.15
N ARG A 1034 -37.98 -41.88 -4.99
CA ARG A 1034 -37.72 -42.64 -3.76
C ARG A 1034 -38.93 -43.48 -3.35
N HIS A 1035 -40.14 -42.92 -3.37
CA HIS A 1035 -41.36 -43.68 -3.04
C HIS A 1035 -41.64 -44.84 -4.02
N LEU A 1036 -41.23 -44.71 -5.29
CA LEU A 1036 -41.31 -45.78 -6.29
C LEU A 1036 -40.08 -46.69 -6.33
N LYS A 1037 -39.19 -46.60 -5.33
CA LYS A 1037 -37.93 -47.38 -5.22
C LYS A 1037 -36.94 -47.18 -6.40
N ARG A 1038 -37.06 -46.07 -7.13
CA ARG A 1038 -36.18 -45.66 -8.24
C ARG A 1038 -35.02 -44.82 -7.72
N TYR A 1039 -34.14 -45.46 -6.95
CA TYR A 1039 -33.17 -44.73 -6.12
C TYR A 1039 -32.10 -43.97 -6.90
N ASN A 1040 -31.69 -44.44 -8.08
CA ASN A 1040 -30.65 -43.77 -8.87
C ASN A 1040 -31.15 -42.45 -9.45
N GLU A 1041 -32.38 -42.44 -9.93
CA GLU A 1041 -33.06 -41.23 -10.40
C GLU A 1041 -33.28 -40.24 -9.25
N ALA A 1042 -33.67 -40.74 -8.07
CA ALA A 1042 -33.76 -39.91 -6.86
C ALA A 1042 -32.41 -39.25 -6.51
N HIS A 1043 -31.31 -40.01 -6.56
CA HIS A 1043 -29.96 -39.48 -6.32
C HIS A 1043 -29.57 -38.39 -7.32
N ASN A 1044 -29.81 -38.63 -8.62
CA ASN A 1044 -29.47 -37.68 -9.68
C ASN A 1044 -30.22 -36.34 -9.52
N MET A 1045 -31.48 -36.39 -9.09
CA MET A 1045 -32.27 -35.18 -8.82
C MET A 1045 -31.75 -34.41 -7.61
N LEU A 1046 -31.33 -35.09 -6.54
CA LEU A 1046 -30.72 -34.44 -5.37
C LEU A 1046 -29.39 -33.77 -5.73
N VAL A 1047 -28.53 -34.45 -6.51
CA VAL A 1047 -27.26 -33.88 -7.00
C VAL A 1047 -27.52 -32.68 -7.92
N ALA A 1048 -28.55 -32.73 -8.77
CA ALA A 1048 -28.93 -31.61 -9.62
C ALA A 1048 -29.38 -30.40 -8.78
N PHE A 1049 -30.18 -30.62 -7.74
CA PHE A 1049 -30.64 -29.55 -6.85
C PHE A 1049 -29.49 -28.91 -6.04
N GLU A 1050 -28.51 -29.69 -5.59
CA GLU A 1050 -27.31 -29.19 -4.89
C GLU A 1050 -26.40 -28.31 -5.78
N LYS A 1051 -26.53 -28.35 -7.12
CA LYS A 1051 -25.84 -27.40 -8.02
C LYS A 1051 -26.41 -25.98 -7.92
N HIS A 1052 -27.64 -25.85 -7.43
CA HIS A 1052 -28.34 -24.59 -7.34
C HIS A 1052 -28.44 -24.06 -5.90
N THR A 1053 -28.40 -24.96 -4.90
CA THR A 1053 -28.52 -24.62 -3.48
C THR A 1053 -27.39 -25.24 -2.65
N LYS A 1054 -26.92 -24.54 -1.62
CA LYS A 1054 -25.88 -25.06 -0.72
C LYS A 1054 -26.51 -25.39 0.64
N ASP A 1055 -26.32 -26.62 1.08
CA ASP A 1055 -26.74 -27.13 2.39
C ASP A 1055 -28.25 -26.99 2.72
N CYS A 1056 -29.16 -26.94 1.75
CA CYS A 1056 -30.61 -26.87 2.00
C CYS A 1056 -31.11 -28.01 2.91
N SER A 1057 -31.84 -27.68 3.99
CA SER A 1057 -32.37 -28.61 5.00
C SER A 1057 -33.24 -29.71 4.37
N ARG A 1058 -34.21 -29.32 3.54
CA ARG A 1058 -35.11 -30.20 2.79
C ARG A 1058 -34.36 -31.19 1.91
N CYS A 1059 -33.33 -30.71 1.20
CA CYS A 1059 -32.49 -31.56 0.37
C CYS A 1059 -31.69 -32.57 1.21
N ARG A 1060 -31.09 -32.13 2.32
CA ARG A 1060 -30.34 -32.98 3.24
C ARG A 1060 -31.22 -34.05 3.89
N ILE A 1061 -32.47 -33.73 4.22
CA ILE A 1061 -33.48 -34.67 4.70
C ILE A 1061 -33.77 -35.74 3.63
N GLU A 1062 -34.01 -35.35 2.38
CA GLU A 1062 -34.25 -36.33 1.31
C GLU A 1062 -33.00 -37.18 0.97
N ILE A 1063 -31.79 -36.61 1.05
CA ILE A 1063 -30.54 -37.39 0.95
C ILE A 1063 -30.44 -38.40 2.09
N SER A 1064 -30.78 -37.99 3.32
CA SER A 1064 -30.79 -38.87 4.50
C SER A 1064 -31.81 -40.00 4.33
N HIS A 1065 -33.03 -39.69 3.90
CA HIS A 1065 -34.07 -40.69 3.64
C HIS A 1065 -33.63 -41.66 2.55
N LEU A 1066 -33.06 -41.18 1.45
CA LEU A 1066 -32.53 -42.05 0.39
C LEU A 1066 -31.38 -42.93 0.89
N ALA A 1067 -30.49 -42.40 1.73
CA ALA A 1067 -29.41 -43.16 2.36
C ALA A 1067 -29.96 -44.27 3.26
N TYR A 1068 -31.00 -43.97 4.05
CA TYR A 1068 -31.70 -44.96 4.87
C TYR A 1068 -32.28 -46.10 4.04
N GLU A 1069 -33.00 -45.80 2.94
CA GLU A 1069 -33.58 -46.83 2.05
C GLU A 1069 -32.51 -47.68 1.35
N ARG A 1070 -31.29 -47.16 1.19
CA ARG A 1070 -30.12 -47.87 0.65
C ARG A 1070 -29.28 -48.58 1.72
N ALA A 1071 -29.73 -48.59 2.97
CA ALA A 1071 -29.01 -49.12 4.12
C ALA A 1071 -27.65 -48.44 4.42
N ASP A 1072 -27.43 -47.21 3.93
CA ASP A 1072 -26.27 -46.38 4.30
C ASP A 1072 -26.61 -45.53 5.54
N TYR A 1073 -26.67 -46.22 6.69
CA TYR A 1073 -27.09 -45.64 7.97
C TYR A 1073 -26.13 -44.55 8.47
N LYS A 1074 -24.83 -44.66 8.16
CA LYS A 1074 -23.83 -43.64 8.52
C LYS A 1074 -24.11 -42.34 7.78
N LYS A 1075 -24.32 -42.41 6.45
CA LYS A 1075 -24.67 -41.24 5.65
C LYS A 1075 -26.02 -40.65 6.04
N CYS A 1076 -27.00 -41.47 6.40
CA CYS A 1076 -28.28 -41.01 6.94
C CYS A 1076 -28.08 -40.10 8.16
N ILE A 1077 -27.29 -40.54 9.14
CA ILE A 1077 -26.96 -39.78 10.36
C ILE A 1077 -26.14 -38.54 10.02
N ASP A 1078 -25.09 -38.67 9.20
CA ASP A 1078 -24.20 -37.56 8.85
C ASP A 1078 -24.96 -36.42 8.17
N GLN A 1079 -25.92 -36.73 7.29
CA GLN A 1079 -26.71 -35.73 6.58
C GLN A 1079 -27.72 -35.03 7.49
N LEU A 1080 -28.34 -35.74 8.44
CA LEU A 1080 -29.23 -35.11 9.43
C LEU A 1080 -28.42 -34.28 10.44
N ASN A 1081 -27.24 -34.75 10.87
CA ASN A 1081 -26.36 -34.00 11.75
C ASN A 1081 -25.81 -32.72 11.08
N LYS A 1082 -25.60 -32.71 9.76
CA LYS A 1082 -25.24 -31.45 9.07
C LYS A 1082 -26.29 -30.34 9.25
N VAL A 1083 -27.55 -30.69 9.54
CA VAL A 1083 -28.66 -29.73 9.63
C VAL A 1083 -29.19 -29.55 11.05
N PHE A 1084 -29.29 -30.63 11.84
CA PHE A 1084 -30.01 -30.64 13.12
C PHE A 1084 -29.14 -31.06 14.32
N LYS A 1085 -27.80 -31.04 14.22
CA LYS A 1085 -26.88 -31.54 15.27
C LYS A 1085 -27.23 -31.08 16.69
N PHE A 1086 -27.58 -29.81 16.86
CA PHE A 1086 -27.88 -29.19 18.15
C PHE A 1086 -29.40 -28.97 18.38
N SER A 1087 -30.23 -29.42 17.45
CA SER A 1087 -31.67 -29.14 17.39
C SER A 1087 -32.44 -30.39 16.91
N LEU A 1088 -32.04 -31.58 17.40
CA LEU A 1088 -32.64 -32.86 17.00
C LEU A 1088 -34.14 -32.96 17.33
N GLU A 1089 -34.62 -32.17 18.28
CA GLU A 1089 -36.05 -32.04 18.61
C GLU A 1089 -36.89 -31.42 17.48
N TYR A 1090 -36.27 -30.69 16.56
CA TYR A 1090 -36.91 -30.12 15.37
C TYR A 1090 -36.85 -31.06 14.16
N LEU A 1091 -36.35 -32.30 14.31
CA LEU A 1091 -36.43 -33.28 13.24
C LEU A 1091 -37.89 -33.66 12.97
N PRO A 1092 -38.29 -33.77 11.70
CA PRO A 1092 -39.60 -34.33 11.35
C PRO A 1092 -39.70 -35.76 11.89
N GLU A 1093 -40.89 -36.18 12.36
CA GLU A 1093 -41.06 -37.49 13.02
C GLU A 1093 -40.54 -38.68 12.19
N GLU A 1094 -40.75 -38.68 10.86
CA GLU A 1094 -40.18 -39.71 9.97
C GLU A 1094 -38.65 -39.70 9.99
N SER A 1095 -38.04 -38.52 9.91
CA SER A 1095 -36.58 -38.35 9.94
C SER A 1095 -36.00 -38.73 11.30
N LYS A 1096 -36.68 -38.39 12.39
CA LYS A 1096 -36.32 -38.74 13.77
C LYS A 1096 -36.34 -40.25 13.98
N ARG A 1097 -37.39 -40.93 13.48
CA ARG A 1097 -37.47 -42.40 13.49
C ARG A 1097 -36.30 -43.03 12.73
N LYS A 1098 -36.05 -42.58 11.49
CA LYS A 1098 -34.93 -43.07 10.66
C LYS A 1098 -33.57 -42.80 11.30
N TYR A 1099 -33.38 -41.66 11.97
CA TYR A 1099 -32.17 -41.32 12.69
C TYR A 1099 -31.89 -42.28 13.85
N ILE A 1100 -32.90 -42.52 14.71
CA ILE A 1100 -32.80 -43.43 15.87
C ILE A 1100 -32.54 -44.87 15.39
N GLU A 1101 -33.31 -45.35 14.40
CA GLU A 1101 -33.13 -46.68 13.83
C GLU A 1101 -31.73 -46.85 13.19
N SER A 1102 -31.24 -45.85 12.46
CA SER A 1102 -29.89 -45.86 11.88
C SER A 1102 -28.81 -45.92 12.96
N LYS A 1103 -28.98 -45.18 14.06
CA LYS A 1103 -28.04 -45.18 15.18
C LYS A 1103 -28.00 -46.55 15.86
N ASN A 1104 -29.15 -47.15 16.11
CA ASN A 1104 -29.26 -48.48 16.70
C ASN A 1104 -28.65 -49.56 15.78
N LYS A 1105 -28.80 -49.43 14.45
CA LYS A 1105 -28.23 -50.35 13.47
C LYS A 1105 -26.71 -50.22 13.28
N LEU A 1106 -26.11 -49.08 13.63
CA LEU A 1106 -24.65 -48.89 13.62
C LEU A 1106 -23.99 -49.25 14.95
N GLN A 1107 -24.76 -49.31 16.04
CA GLN A 1107 -24.31 -49.74 17.36
C GLN A 1107 -24.37 -51.26 17.54
N LYS A 1108 -25.16 -51.96 16.72
CA LYS A 1108 -25.14 -53.41 16.53
C LYS A 1108 -24.19 -53.75 15.40
#